data_AF-A0A6J0H0X5-F1
#
_entry.id   AF-A0A6J0H0X5-F1
#
_cell.length_a   1.000
_cell.length_b   1.000
_cell.length_c   1.000
_cell.angle_alpha   90.00
_cell.angle_beta   90.00
_cell.angle_gamma   90.00
#
_symmetry.space_group_name_H-M   'P 1'
#
loop_
_entity.id
_entity.type
_entity.pdbx_description
1 polymer ?
#
loop_
_entity_poly.entity_id
_entity_poly.type
_entity_poly.pdbx_seq_one_letter_code
_entity_poly.pdbx_strand_id
1 'polypeptide(L)'
;MGCNRSVPDRRSERVIKAAILIQKWYRATMARIEMRRRYSLSIFRSIEYADEQDQLQLSKFFSFMLDHYTNLDSVSPISTSPTDPQVVGECLRITEFEEKIDVPDSYYGPRLSFPLTVGDANALIHAFRNKQRLHPHYVLQLLCETRRVLKLMPNITHLSTSYSKDITICGDLHGNLDDLLLIFYKNGVPSEQNRYVFNGDYVDRGKNSLEILIILFAFFLIYPNNISLNRGNHEDYLMNLRYGFTKEVSNKYKEHSTQILYLLQDVFSWLPLATIIDNKVLILHGGISDTTNLDFLKALERNKPPKSVGGRHNQKEGISTTGLSKHTASKHDAGKTQHDSSLSSTEPSGSNLPAGPTQEEWKQILDVLWSDPRSQNGCKPNKSRGAGCYFGPDVTAKIFQRYNLKILIRSHEFKREGYDISHGGKVITIFSASNYYEEGSNRGAYIKLDPELIPRFVQFQSSNHTRRLNILERVGTIESSALKSLQELIYAHRSELISAFAQYDLNGTGCISVPDWAAAMESVLQLELPWRMLRPRLAQMNPDGQVDFMSCFYDLKMDQPIKEAQPALVETLCRYRKDLEIIFNIINKDNSGLISLEEFSQTWRLFTSHLGIDVQDDSFDKLVLSIDHNKDGHIDFNEFLEAFHFVHRVEEKANS
;
A
#
# COMPACT_ATOMS: atom_id res chain seq x y z
N MET A 1 46.45 -41.85 -57.45
CA MET A 1 45.61 -41.91 -56.24
C MET A 1 46.53 -41.92 -55.03
N GLY A 2 46.33 -41.00 -54.08
CA GLY A 2 47.14 -40.92 -52.86
C GLY A 2 46.53 -39.91 -51.89
N CYS A 3 45.54 -40.36 -51.13
CA CYS A 3 44.87 -39.57 -50.10
C CYS A 3 45.80 -39.32 -48.91
N ASN A 4 46.32 -38.09 -48.76
CA ASN A 4 46.87 -37.65 -47.48
C ASN A 4 45.75 -37.08 -46.62
N ARG A 5 45.24 -37.91 -45.70
CA ARG A 5 44.38 -37.47 -44.59
C ARG A 5 45.18 -36.56 -43.67
N SER A 6 44.79 -35.30 -43.58
CA SER A 6 45.22 -34.39 -42.52
C SER A 6 44.81 -34.95 -41.17
N VAL A 7 45.79 -35.28 -40.32
CA VAL A 7 45.56 -35.69 -38.93
C VAL A 7 44.89 -34.51 -38.19
N PRO A 8 43.74 -34.69 -37.53
CA PRO A 8 43.12 -33.61 -36.77
C PRO A 8 44.05 -33.22 -35.60
N ASP A 9 44.38 -31.94 -35.51
CA ASP A 9 45.20 -31.40 -34.44
C ASP A 9 44.49 -31.59 -33.08
N ARG A 10 44.91 -32.62 -32.34
CA ARG A 10 44.38 -32.98 -31.02
C ARG A 10 44.46 -31.81 -30.01
N ARG A 11 45.35 -30.84 -30.24
CA ARG A 11 45.46 -29.64 -29.39
C ARG A 11 44.29 -28.70 -29.61
N SER A 12 43.90 -28.48 -30.86
CA SER A 12 42.71 -27.70 -31.24
C SER A 12 41.42 -28.35 -30.70
N GLU A 13 41.28 -29.68 -30.78
CA GLU A 13 40.11 -30.39 -30.26
C GLU A 13 39.98 -30.28 -28.72
N ARG A 14 41.09 -30.36 -27.98
CA ARG A 14 41.11 -30.17 -26.52
C ARG A 14 40.73 -28.74 -26.13
N VAL A 15 41.22 -27.74 -26.86
CA VAL A 15 40.88 -26.33 -26.61
C VAL A 15 39.39 -26.08 -26.86
N ILE A 16 38.83 -26.63 -27.93
CA ILE A 16 37.38 -26.53 -28.23
C ILE A 16 36.55 -27.22 -27.14
N LYS A 17 36.93 -28.43 -26.69
CA LYS A 17 36.25 -29.13 -25.59
C LYS A 17 36.31 -28.33 -24.28
N ALA A 18 37.47 -27.76 -23.95
CA ALA A 18 37.62 -26.91 -22.77
C ALA A 18 36.75 -25.65 -22.86
N ALA A 19 36.71 -24.99 -24.02
CA ALA A 19 35.86 -23.81 -24.24
C ALA A 19 34.37 -24.13 -24.07
N ILE A 20 33.90 -25.27 -24.61
CA ILE A 20 32.52 -25.74 -24.44
C ILE A 20 32.21 -26.00 -22.96
N LEU A 21 33.12 -26.64 -22.22
CA LEU A 21 32.96 -26.89 -20.78
C LEU A 21 32.89 -25.59 -19.99
N ILE A 22 33.77 -24.62 -20.27
CA ILE A 22 33.74 -23.30 -19.63
C ILE A 22 32.43 -22.57 -19.95
N GLN A 23 31.98 -22.58 -21.21
CA GLN A 23 30.71 -21.96 -21.59
C GLN A 23 29.50 -22.65 -20.94
N LYS A 24 29.53 -23.98 -20.79
CA LYS A 24 28.47 -24.75 -20.12
C LYS A 24 28.45 -24.43 -18.62
N TRP A 25 29.61 -24.42 -17.98
CA TRP A 25 29.77 -24.04 -16.58
C TRP A 25 29.32 -22.58 -16.33
N TYR A 26 29.72 -21.65 -17.20
CA TYR A 26 29.33 -20.24 -17.10
C TYR A 26 27.81 -20.07 -17.25
N ARG A 27 27.20 -20.68 -18.27
CA ARG A 27 25.73 -20.65 -18.46
C ARG A 27 24.99 -21.24 -17.27
N ALA A 28 25.43 -22.38 -16.75
CA ALA A 28 24.84 -22.99 -15.56
C ALA A 28 24.99 -22.12 -14.31
N THR A 29 26.15 -21.49 -14.13
CA THR A 29 26.41 -20.58 -13.01
C THR A 29 25.55 -19.33 -13.09
N MET A 30 25.48 -18.69 -14.26
CA MET A 30 24.60 -17.53 -14.49
C MET A 30 23.12 -17.88 -14.30
N ALA A 31 22.68 -19.05 -14.77
CA ALA A 31 21.32 -19.52 -14.55
C ALA A 31 20.99 -19.71 -13.06
N ARG A 32 21.93 -20.24 -12.26
CA ARG A 32 21.76 -20.36 -10.79
C ARG A 32 21.71 -19.00 -10.11
N ILE A 33 22.57 -18.06 -10.51
CA ILE A 33 22.57 -16.70 -9.95
C ILE A 33 21.25 -15.99 -10.28
N GLU A 34 20.78 -16.12 -11.52
CA GLU A 34 19.51 -15.56 -11.98
C GLU A 34 18.33 -16.20 -11.22
N MET A 35 18.35 -17.52 -11.03
CA MET A 35 17.36 -18.23 -10.24
C MET A 35 17.32 -17.70 -8.80
N ARG A 36 18.48 -17.60 -8.15
CA ARG A 36 18.62 -17.05 -6.79
C ARG A 36 17.99 -15.67 -6.69
N ARG A 37 18.38 -14.77 -7.58
CA ARG A 37 17.83 -13.43 -7.62
C ARG A 37 16.31 -13.42 -7.82
N ARG A 38 15.77 -14.24 -8.72
CA ARG A 38 14.34 -14.28 -9.04
C ARG A 38 13.49 -14.70 -7.85
N TYR A 39 13.84 -15.78 -7.14
CA TYR A 39 13.04 -16.15 -5.98
C TYR A 39 13.21 -15.16 -4.84
N SER A 40 14.39 -14.53 -4.65
CA SER A 40 14.57 -13.51 -3.60
C SER A 40 13.66 -12.30 -3.82
N LEU A 41 13.57 -11.82 -5.07
CA LEU A 41 12.61 -10.76 -5.41
C LEU A 41 11.16 -11.23 -5.30
N SER A 42 10.89 -12.50 -5.59
CA SER A 42 9.55 -13.08 -5.40
C SER A 42 9.16 -13.10 -3.92
N ILE A 43 10.08 -13.44 -3.01
CA ILE A 43 9.85 -13.42 -1.56
C ILE A 43 9.41 -12.03 -1.11
N PHE A 44 10.21 -11.00 -1.41
CA PHE A 44 9.88 -9.64 -1.01
C PHE A 44 8.50 -9.19 -1.51
N ARG A 45 8.23 -9.40 -2.81
CA ARG A 45 6.94 -9.03 -3.40
C ARG A 45 5.77 -9.79 -2.79
N SER A 46 5.91 -11.10 -2.57
CA SER A 46 4.82 -11.91 -1.99
C SER A 46 4.51 -11.48 -0.56
N ILE A 47 5.52 -11.18 0.26
CA ILE A 47 5.33 -10.65 1.62
C ILE A 47 4.66 -9.27 1.56
N GLU A 48 5.14 -8.39 0.69
CA GLU A 48 4.57 -7.05 0.51
C GLU A 48 3.09 -7.07 0.12
N TYR A 49 2.71 -7.92 -0.85
CA TYR A 49 1.34 -8.01 -1.31
C TYR A 49 0.42 -8.58 -0.23
N ALA A 50 0.89 -9.58 0.52
CA ALA A 50 0.16 -10.11 1.67
C ALA A 50 -0.07 -9.02 2.74
N ASP A 51 0.96 -8.24 3.07
CA ASP A 51 0.85 -7.10 3.99
C ASP A 51 -0.17 -6.05 3.50
N GLU A 52 -0.21 -5.75 2.20
CA GLU A 52 -1.17 -4.80 1.59
C GLU A 52 -2.60 -5.31 1.68
N GLN A 53 -2.79 -6.59 1.38
CA GLN A 53 -4.08 -7.26 1.49
C GLN A 53 -4.60 -7.25 2.93
N ASP A 54 -3.77 -7.63 3.89
CA ASP A 54 -4.12 -7.66 5.32
C ASP A 54 -4.55 -6.28 5.80
N GLN A 55 -3.82 -5.23 5.42
CA GLN A 55 -4.16 -3.85 5.78
C GLN A 55 -5.50 -3.40 5.22
N LEU A 56 -5.82 -3.79 3.98
CA LEU A 56 -7.10 -3.44 3.37
C LEU A 56 -8.26 -4.21 4.02
N GLN A 57 -8.07 -5.46 4.43
CA GLN A 57 -9.09 -6.18 5.20
C GLN A 57 -9.31 -5.55 6.57
N LEU A 58 -8.22 -5.18 7.24
CA LEU A 58 -8.26 -4.48 8.51
C LEU A 58 -8.96 -3.12 8.38
N SER A 59 -8.72 -2.39 7.29
CA SER A 59 -9.43 -1.14 7.02
C SER A 59 -10.92 -1.32 6.76
N LYS A 60 -11.36 -2.41 6.10
CA LYS A 60 -12.79 -2.69 5.90
C LYS A 60 -13.48 -2.94 7.23
N PHE A 61 -12.80 -3.67 8.12
CA PHE A 61 -13.22 -3.85 9.50
C PHE A 61 -13.32 -2.50 10.23
N PHE A 62 -12.34 -1.60 10.08
CA PHE A 62 -12.39 -0.28 10.74
C PHE A 62 -13.38 0.71 10.12
N SER A 63 -13.59 0.71 8.80
CA SER A 63 -14.64 1.51 8.16
C SER A 63 -16.02 1.10 8.67
N PHE A 64 -16.25 -0.21 8.86
CA PHE A 64 -17.44 -0.70 9.55
C PHE A 64 -17.57 -0.13 10.97
N MET A 65 -16.49 -0.12 11.75
CA MET A 65 -16.48 0.42 13.12
C MET A 65 -16.80 1.91 13.17
N LEU A 66 -16.23 2.70 12.25
CA LEU A 66 -16.47 4.14 12.14
C LEU A 66 -17.91 4.48 11.69
N ASP A 67 -18.48 3.70 10.77
CA ASP A 67 -19.87 3.86 10.30
C ASP A 67 -20.91 3.59 11.43
N HIS A 68 -20.55 2.74 12.40
CA HIS A 68 -21.38 2.45 13.58
C HIS A 68 -21.14 3.41 14.76
N TYR A 69 -19.96 4.04 14.84
CA TYR A 69 -19.66 5.08 15.84
C TYR A 69 -20.51 6.34 15.63
N THR A 70 -20.67 6.80 14.38
CA THR A 70 -21.37 8.06 14.07
C THR A 70 -22.88 8.03 14.27
N ASN A 71 -23.46 6.86 14.56
CA ASN A 71 -24.90 6.67 14.76
C ASN A 71 -25.31 6.54 16.25
N LEU A 72 -24.37 6.61 17.19
CA LEU A 72 -24.66 6.44 18.63
C LEU A 72 -24.80 7.75 19.43
N ASP A 73 -24.46 8.92 18.85
CA ASP A 73 -24.57 10.23 19.53
C ASP A 73 -26.01 10.77 19.67
N SER A 74 -27.04 9.95 19.38
CA SER A 74 -28.42 10.40 19.42
C SER A 74 -29.23 9.93 20.63
N VAL A 75 -28.68 9.81 21.85
CA VAL A 75 -29.52 9.75 23.08
C VAL A 75 -28.87 10.41 24.31
N SER A 76 -29.27 11.66 24.54
CA SER A 76 -29.43 12.41 25.82
C SER A 76 -28.24 13.08 26.53
N PRO A 77 -28.47 14.25 27.18
CA PRO A 77 -27.50 15.34 27.24
C PRO A 77 -26.93 15.55 28.65
N ILE A 78 -25.61 15.67 28.76
CA ILE A 78 -24.97 16.40 29.85
C ILE A 78 -24.01 17.42 29.24
N SER A 79 -24.35 18.66 29.54
CA SER A 79 -23.78 19.94 29.14
C SER A 79 -22.24 20.01 29.24
N THR A 80 -21.55 19.58 28.18
CA THR A 80 -20.44 20.34 27.59
C THR A 80 -20.72 20.42 26.10
N SER A 81 -20.94 21.62 25.61
CA SER A 81 -21.47 21.90 24.28
C SER A 81 -20.67 21.19 23.17
N PRO A 82 -21.26 20.21 22.47
CA PRO A 82 -20.75 19.75 21.20
C PRO A 82 -21.04 20.87 20.20
N THR A 83 -19.98 21.52 19.72
CA THR A 83 -20.12 22.49 18.64
C THR A 83 -20.37 21.71 17.36
N ASP A 84 -21.66 21.63 16.99
CA ASP A 84 -22.24 21.59 15.65
C ASP A 84 -21.40 20.94 14.52
N PRO A 85 -21.95 19.93 13.79
CA PRO A 85 -21.35 19.39 12.56
C PRO A 85 -21.24 20.40 11.39
N GLN A 86 -21.58 21.68 11.62
CA GLN A 86 -21.23 22.78 10.71
C GLN A 86 -19.74 23.17 10.74
N VAL A 87 -18.92 22.61 11.64
CA VAL A 87 -17.48 22.95 11.76
C VAL A 87 -16.56 22.21 10.76
N VAL A 88 -17.08 21.26 9.97
CA VAL A 88 -16.31 20.66 8.85
C VAL A 88 -16.10 21.67 7.69
N GLY A 89 -16.66 22.87 7.83
CA GLY A 89 -16.65 23.96 6.86
C GLY A 89 -15.94 25.24 7.30
N GLU A 90 -14.86 25.19 8.10
CA GLU A 90 -13.91 26.31 8.14
C GLU A 90 -12.48 25.79 8.29
N CYS A 91 -11.64 26.16 7.32
CA CYS A 91 -10.24 25.84 7.28
C CYS A 91 -9.56 26.25 8.59
N LEU A 92 -8.74 25.37 9.20
CA LEU A 92 -7.63 25.79 10.07
C LEU A 92 -6.94 26.95 9.35
N ARG A 93 -7.22 28.18 9.78
CA ARG A 93 -6.59 29.35 9.16
C ARG A 93 -5.12 29.26 9.50
N ILE A 94 -4.27 29.64 8.55
CA ILE A 94 -2.82 29.78 8.74
C ILE A 94 -2.52 30.55 10.05
N THR A 95 -3.37 31.51 10.39
CA THR A 95 -3.32 32.33 11.61
C THR A 95 -3.40 31.54 12.91
N GLU A 96 -4.13 30.41 12.97
CA GLU A 96 -4.24 29.62 14.22
C GLU A 96 -2.95 28.88 14.57
N PHE A 97 -2.12 28.54 13.59
CA PHE A 97 -0.81 27.90 13.82
C PHE A 97 0.29 28.93 14.06
N GLU A 98 0.22 30.08 13.38
CA GLU A 98 1.14 31.20 13.57
C GLU A 98 1.12 31.73 15.01
N GLU A 99 -0.03 31.70 15.67
CA GLU A 99 -0.16 32.11 17.08
C GLU A 99 0.23 31.02 18.10
N LYS A 100 0.30 29.74 17.68
CA LYS A 100 0.47 28.59 18.61
C LYS A 100 1.87 27.96 18.62
N ILE A 101 2.69 28.16 17.59
CA ILE A 101 4.01 27.51 17.49
C ILE A 101 5.09 28.56 17.25
N ASP A 102 5.78 28.95 18.32
CA ASP A 102 6.92 29.87 18.26
C ASP A 102 8.14 29.20 17.61
N VAL A 103 8.87 29.97 16.81
CA VAL A 103 10.08 29.49 16.12
C VAL A 103 11.29 30.05 16.85
N PRO A 104 12.03 29.22 17.62
CA PRO A 104 13.12 29.73 18.45
C PRO A 104 14.23 30.37 17.61
N ASP A 105 14.93 31.36 18.17
CA ASP A 105 16.08 32.00 17.52
C ASP A 105 17.23 31.02 17.24
N SER A 106 17.30 29.91 17.98
CA SER A 106 18.26 28.82 17.78
C SER A 106 17.97 27.98 16.53
N TYR A 107 16.82 28.17 15.88
CA TYR A 107 16.51 27.50 14.62
C TYR A 107 17.15 28.24 13.43
N TYR A 108 18.18 27.59 12.86
CA TYR A 108 18.93 28.05 11.69
C TYR A 108 18.56 27.33 10.39
N GLY A 109 17.42 26.64 10.36
CA GLY A 109 16.93 26.00 9.13
C GLY A 109 16.20 26.98 8.22
N PRO A 110 15.70 26.49 7.07
CA PRO A 110 14.89 27.30 6.17
C PRO A 110 13.70 27.91 6.89
N ARG A 111 13.47 29.21 6.69
CA ARG A 111 12.31 29.97 7.15
C ARG A 111 11.50 30.34 5.93
N LEU A 112 10.28 29.84 5.84
CA LEU A 112 9.44 30.00 4.65
C LEU A 112 8.57 31.24 4.76
N SER A 113 8.40 31.92 3.63
CA SER A 113 7.44 33.01 3.45
C SER A 113 6.67 32.79 2.16
N PHE A 114 5.35 32.98 2.18
CA PHE A 114 4.50 32.77 1.01
C PHE A 114 4.19 34.10 0.30
N PRO A 115 4.16 34.15 -1.04
CA PRO A 115 4.36 33.04 -1.98
C PRO A 115 5.82 32.54 -2.00
N LEU A 116 6.00 31.22 -2.12
CA LEU A 116 7.32 30.60 -2.17
C LEU A 116 8.09 31.01 -3.42
N THR A 117 9.41 31.08 -3.28
CA THR A 117 10.35 31.34 -4.37
C THR A 117 11.21 30.11 -4.67
N VAL A 118 11.87 30.12 -5.83
CA VAL A 118 12.88 29.10 -6.20
C VAL A 118 14.03 29.07 -5.18
N GLY A 119 14.34 30.22 -4.57
CA GLY A 119 15.34 30.31 -3.49
C GLY A 119 14.95 29.45 -2.29
N ASP A 120 13.68 29.47 -1.90
CA ASP A 120 13.15 28.70 -0.77
C ASP A 120 13.20 27.19 -1.06
N ALA A 121 12.79 26.76 -2.26
CA ALA A 121 12.88 25.36 -2.67
C ALA A 121 14.34 24.86 -2.69
N ASN A 122 15.27 25.67 -3.17
CA ASN A 122 16.70 25.34 -3.15
C ASN A 122 17.25 25.27 -1.72
N ALA A 123 16.81 26.16 -0.83
CA ALA A 123 17.16 26.13 0.59
C ALA A 123 16.66 24.85 1.28
N LEU A 124 15.43 24.42 0.97
CA LEU A 124 14.87 23.15 1.44
C LEU A 124 15.68 21.94 0.94
N ILE A 125 15.98 21.87 -0.36
CA ILE A 125 16.84 20.81 -0.93
C ILE A 125 18.19 20.77 -0.22
N HIS A 126 18.83 21.92 -0.01
CA HIS A 126 20.11 22.02 0.67
C HIS A 126 20.02 21.57 2.13
N ALA A 127 18.99 22.01 2.86
CA ALA A 127 18.76 21.62 4.25
C ALA A 127 18.58 20.10 4.38
N PHE A 128 17.71 19.49 3.57
CA PHE A 128 17.43 18.06 3.64
C PHE A 128 18.61 17.20 3.19
N ARG A 129 19.39 17.65 2.19
CA ARG A 129 20.68 16.99 1.85
C ARG A 129 21.64 16.95 3.04
N ASN A 130 21.64 17.99 3.86
CA ASN A 130 22.45 18.09 5.08
C ASN A 130 21.74 17.54 6.33
N LYS A 131 20.65 16.77 6.16
CA LYS A 131 19.87 16.16 7.25
C LYS A 131 19.31 17.17 8.26
N GLN A 132 19.10 18.42 7.83
CA GLN A 132 18.47 19.44 8.64
C GLN A 132 16.94 19.37 8.47
N ARG A 133 16.22 19.34 9.59
CA ARG A 133 14.75 19.25 9.62
C ARG A 133 14.10 20.63 9.46
N LEU A 134 13.00 20.72 8.71
CA LEU A 134 12.17 21.93 8.64
C LEU A 134 11.36 22.09 9.93
N HIS A 135 11.26 23.30 10.48
CA HIS A 135 10.48 23.57 11.68
C HIS A 135 8.98 23.22 11.50
N PRO A 136 8.29 22.63 12.50
CA PRO A 136 6.86 22.27 12.42
C PRO A 136 5.95 23.43 11.98
N HIS A 137 6.23 24.64 12.45
CA HIS A 137 5.55 25.86 12.01
C HIS A 137 5.50 25.99 10.47
N TYR A 138 6.66 25.86 9.81
CA TYR A 138 6.76 25.98 8.35
C TYR A 138 6.20 24.74 7.63
N VAL A 139 6.24 23.56 8.25
CA VAL A 139 5.60 22.35 7.70
C VAL A 139 4.08 22.56 7.62
N LEU A 140 3.45 22.99 8.73
CA LEU A 140 2.00 23.21 8.78
C LEU A 140 1.57 24.32 7.81
N GLN A 141 2.29 25.45 7.75
CA GLN A 141 2.02 26.50 6.77
C GLN A 141 2.08 25.99 5.32
N LEU A 142 3.12 25.23 4.97
CA LEU A 142 3.27 24.64 3.64
C LEU A 142 2.10 23.71 3.29
N LEU A 143 1.69 22.85 4.22
CA LEU A 143 0.58 21.92 4.02
C LEU A 143 -0.75 22.67 3.84
N CYS A 144 -1.00 23.73 4.63
CA CYS A 144 -2.18 24.58 4.49
C CYS A 144 -2.27 25.25 3.11
N GLU A 145 -1.16 25.85 2.63
CA GLU A 145 -1.12 26.45 1.30
C GLU A 145 -1.27 25.42 0.18
N THR A 146 -0.61 24.26 0.32
CA THR A 146 -0.72 23.15 -0.63
C THR A 146 -2.17 22.69 -0.75
N ARG A 147 -2.84 22.46 0.39
CA ARG A 147 -4.25 22.10 0.44
C ARG A 147 -5.13 23.11 -0.29
N ARG A 148 -4.91 24.41 -0.05
CA ARG A 148 -5.68 25.49 -0.69
C ARG A 148 -5.58 25.42 -2.21
N VAL A 149 -4.39 25.16 -2.76
CA VAL A 149 -4.18 25.03 -4.20
C VAL A 149 -4.76 23.71 -4.74
N LEU A 150 -4.55 22.58 -4.06
CA LEU A 150 -5.06 21.27 -4.48
C LEU A 150 -6.59 21.22 -4.55
N LYS A 151 -7.31 21.93 -3.66
CA LYS A 151 -8.78 22.05 -3.73
C LYS A 151 -9.29 22.63 -5.05
N LEU A 152 -8.51 23.50 -5.68
CA LEU A 152 -8.86 24.12 -6.96
C LEU A 152 -8.50 23.23 -8.16
N MET A 153 -7.72 22.17 -7.94
CA MET A 153 -7.29 21.28 -9.01
C MET A 153 -8.40 20.29 -9.41
N PRO A 154 -8.51 19.95 -10.70
CA PRO A 154 -9.41 18.90 -11.17
C PRO A 154 -8.89 17.51 -10.76
N ASN A 155 -9.76 16.50 -10.82
CA ASN A 155 -9.36 15.10 -10.61
C ASN A 155 -8.40 14.59 -11.70
N ILE A 156 -8.55 15.12 -12.92
CA ILE A 156 -7.71 14.78 -14.08
C ILE A 156 -6.99 16.04 -14.54
N THR A 157 -5.67 16.09 -14.37
CA THR A 157 -4.82 17.20 -14.83
C THR A 157 -4.52 17.03 -16.32
N HIS A 158 -4.60 18.10 -17.10
CA HIS A 158 -4.32 18.06 -18.55
C HIS A 158 -2.98 18.73 -18.89
N LEU A 159 -2.03 17.87 -19.30
CA LEU A 159 -0.70 18.11 -19.87
C LEU A 159 -0.76 18.52 -21.36
N SER A 160 0.09 19.46 -21.82
CA SER A 160 0.47 19.52 -23.24
C SER A 160 1.97 19.66 -23.43
N THR A 161 2.52 18.88 -24.35
CA THR A 161 3.94 18.95 -24.75
C THR A 161 4.25 20.16 -25.62
N SER A 162 3.25 20.86 -26.18
CA SER A 162 3.45 22.01 -27.07
C SER A 162 4.25 23.17 -26.45
N TYR A 163 4.27 23.28 -25.13
CA TYR A 163 4.94 24.36 -24.39
C TYR A 163 6.30 23.96 -23.79
N SER A 164 6.72 22.70 -23.93
CA SER A 164 7.92 22.17 -23.29
C SER A 164 8.64 21.17 -24.20
N LYS A 165 9.97 21.19 -24.24
CA LYS A 165 10.73 20.23 -25.07
C LYS A 165 10.48 18.77 -24.67
N ASP A 166 10.38 18.49 -23.38
CA ASP A 166 10.06 17.18 -22.83
C ASP A 166 9.20 17.36 -21.57
N ILE A 167 8.32 16.41 -21.26
CA ILE A 167 7.69 16.26 -19.94
C ILE A 167 8.36 15.07 -19.24
N THR A 168 8.80 15.28 -18.00
CA THR A 168 9.43 14.23 -17.18
C THR A 168 8.39 13.53 -16.34
N ILE A 169 8.36 12.20 -16.33
CA ILE A 169 7.39 11.40 -15.56
C ILE A 169 8.16 10.49 -14.61
N CYS A 170 7.93 10.67 -13.32
CA CYS A 170 8.48 9.88 -12.23
C CYS A 170 7.39 8.97 -11.66
N GLY A 171 7.75 7.73 -11.34
CA GLY A 171 6.91 6.82 -10.58
C GLY A 171 7.17 6.94 -9.08
N ASP A 172 6.97 5.84 -8.37
CA ASP A 172 7.05 5.74 -6.91
C ASP A 172 8.44 6.16 -6.40
N LEU A 173 8.47 6.85 -5.27
CA LEU A 173 9.69 7.28 -4.59
C LEU A 173 9.84 6.66 -3.19
N HIS A 174 8.73 6.36 -2.51
CA HIS A 174 8.69 5.68 -1.22
C HIS A 174 9.73 6.18 -0.21
N GLY A 175 9.76 7.49 0.05
CA GLY A 175 10.67 8.08 1.03
C GLY A 175 12.17 7.97 0.69
N ASN A 176 12.54 7.65 -0.56
CA ASN A 176 13.94 7.63 -1.01
C ASN A 176 14.38 9.02 -1.53
N LEU A 177 14.80 9.88 -0.60
CA LEU A 177 15.21 11.25 -0.91
C LEU A 177 16.44 11.32 -1.82
N ASP A 178 17.39 10.40 -1.65
CA ASP A 178 18.62 10.37 -2.47
C ASP A 178 18.30 10.17 -3.96
N ASP A 179 17.28 9.36 -4.26
CA ASP A 179 16.82 9.14 -5.63
C ASP A 179 16.12 10.38 -6.21
N LEU A 180 15.27 11.07 -5.45
CA LEU A 180 14.68 12.35 -5.87
C LEU A 180 15.77 13.38 -6.18
N LEU A 181 16.75 13.51 -5.27
CA LEU A 181 17.87 14.44 -5.47
C LEU A 181 18.74 14.06 -6.67
N LEU A 182 18.92 12.76 -6.94
CA LEU A 182 19.65 12.28 -8.11
C LEU A 182 18.88 12.56 -9.42
N ILE A 183 17.56 12.43 -9.42
CA ILE A 183 16.70 12.83 -10.55
C ILE A 183 16.90 14.32 -10.83
N PHE A 184 16.80 15.18 -9.81
CA PHE A 184 16.99 16.62 -9.98
C PHE A 184 18.40 17.00 -10.39
N TYR A 185 19.42 16.29 -9.90
CA TYR A 185 20.79 16.50 -10.34
C TYR A 185 20.97 16.16 -11.83
N LYS A 186 20.37 15.06 -12.30
CA LYS A 186 20.53 14.60 -13.70
C LYS A 186 19.64 15.34 -14.69
N ASN A 187 18.42 15.71 -14.30
CA ASN A 187 17.39 16.23 -15.20
C ASN A 187 17.05 17.70 -14.95
N GLY A 188 17.64 18.31 -13.91
CA GLY A 188 17.27 19.64 -13.44
C GLY A 188 16.09 19.59 -12.47
N VAL A 189 15.92 20.65 -11.68
CA VAL A 189 14.73 20.84 -10.83
C VAL A 189 13.52 21.26 -11.69
N PRO A 190 12.28 21.15 -11.17
CA PRO A 190 11.10 21.69 -11.84
C PRO A 190 11.25 23.17 -12.17
N SER A 191 10.81 23.56 -13.37
CA SER A 191 10.77 24.96 -13.82
C SER A 191 9.71 25.14 -14.90
N GLU A 192 9.53 26.37 -15.38
CA GLU A 192 8.64 26.64 -16.51
C GLU A 192 8.99 25.81 -17.76
N GLN A 193 10.29 25.58 -17.99
CA GLN A 193 10.79 24.82 -19.15
C GLN A 193 11.00 23.33 -18.85
N ASN A 194 10.99 22.93 -17.58
CA ASN A 194 11.25 21.55 -17.14
C ASN A 194 10.06 21.02 -16.33
N ARG A 195 9.09 20.44 -17.05
CA ARG A 195 7.83 19.95 -16.48
C ARG A 195 7.97 18.55 -15.89
N TYR A 196 7.25 18.30 -14.81
CA TYR A 196 7.24 17.03 -14.11
C TYR A 196 5.83 16.50 -13.87
N VAL A 197 5.69 15.19 -13.93
CA VAL A 197 4.57 14.44 -13.36
C VAL A 197 5.17 13.46 -12.35
N PHE A 198 4.77 13.57 -11.08
CA PHE A 198 5.07 12.56 -10.08
C PHE A 198 3.81 11.73 -9.86
N ASN A 199 3.91 10.41 -10.06
CA ASN A 199 2.76 9.55 -10.21
C ASN A 199 2.50 8.67 -8.97
N GLY A 200 2.25 9.33 -7.84
CA GLY A 200 1.89 8.71 -6.55
C GLY A 200 3.04 8.03 -5.82
N ASP A 201 2.75 7.57 -4.60
CA ASP A 201 3.63 6.82 -3.72
C ASP A 201 4.94 7.55 -3.40
N TYR A 202 4.77 8.74 -2.85
CA TYR A 202 5.84 9.60 -2.37
C TYR A 202 6.35 9.13 -1.01
N VAL A 203 5.43 8.62 -0.20
CA VAL A 203 5.63 8.29 1.22
C VAL A 203 5.70 6.78 1.47
N ASP A 204 5.89 6.44 2.74
CA ASP A 204 6.04 5.07 3.27
C ASP A 204 7.30 4.34 2.81
N ARG A 205 7.62 3.25 3.53
CA ARG A 205 8.76 2.34 3.35
C ARG A 205 10.14 2.98 3.62
N GLY A 206 10.43 4.10 2.98
CA GLY A 206 11.64 4.90 3.20
C GLY A 206 11.59 5.71 4.51
N LYS A 207 12.68 6.46 4.77
CA LYS A 207 12.86 7.24 6.02
C LYS A 207 12.76 8.75 5.81
N ASN A 208 12.61 9.17 4.56
CA ASN A 208 12.62 10.57 4.16
C ASN A 208 11.35 10.98 3.39
N SER A 209 10.23 10.36 3.74
CA SER A 209 8.94 10.61 3.10
C SER A 209 8.48 12.05 3.27
N LEU A 210 8.63 12.63 4.47
CA LEU A 210 8.17 14.00 4.71
C LEU A 210 9.05 15.04 3.99
N GLU A 211 10.37 14.81 3.90
CA GLU A 211 11.26 15.70 3.12
C GLU A 211 10.92 15.68 1.62
N ILE A 212 10.58 14.51 1.07
CA ILE A 212 10.10 14.40 -0.32
C ILE A 212 8.83 15.20 -0.51
N LEU A 213 7.82 15.01 0.34
CA LEU A 213 6.56 15.76 0.24
C LEU A 213 6.80 17.27 0.32
N ILE A 214 7.62 17.73 1.26
CA ILE A 214 7.93 19.16 1.41
C ILE A 214 8.57 19.72 0.13
N ILE A 215 9.52 19.00 -0.47
CA ILE A 215 10.15 19.42 -1.73
C ILE A 215 9.12 19.46 -2.87
N LEU A 216 8.33 18.40 -3.04
CA LEU A 216 7.34 18.30 -4.12
C LEU A 216 6.25 19.39 -3.98
N PHE A 217 5.75 19.61 -2.76
CA PHE A 217 4.77 20.66 -2.47
C PHE A 217 5.34 22.06 -2.64
N ALA A 218 6.60 22.31 -2.25
CA ALA A 218 7.24 23.59 -2.51
C ALA A 218 7.30 23.89 -4.02
N PHE A 219 7.76 22.95 -4.85
CA PHE A 219 7.75 23.13 -6.30
C PHE A 219 6.34 23.21 -6.89
N PHE A 220 5.36 22.52 -6.32
CA PHE A 220 3.95 22.62 -6.72
C PHE A 220 3.36 24.00 -6.46
N LEU A 221 3.67 24.62 -5.33
CA LEU A 221 3.24 25.97 -5.03
C LEU A 221 3.95 27.03 -5.88
N ILE A 222 5.22 26.81 -6.24
CA ILE A 222 5.99 27.72 -7.11
C ILE A 222 5.52 27.59 -8.57
N TYR A 223 5.27 26.37 -9.05
CA TYR A 223 4.98 26.06 -10.44
C TYR A 223 3.71 25.20 -10.64
N PRO A 224 2.52 25.66 -10.20
CA PRO A 224 1.30 24.84 -10.18
C PRO A 224 0.84 24.32 -11.55
N ASN A 225 1.30 24.94 -12.64
CA ASN A 225 0.98 24.54 -14.02
C ASN A 225 2.07 23.66 -14.68
N ASN A 226 3.21 23.43 -14.02
CA ASN A 226 4.36 22.73 -14.60
C ASN A 226 4.76 21.48 -13.83
N ILE A 227 4.27 21.31 -12.60
CA ILE A 227 4.38 20.06 -11.85
C ILE A 227 2.99 19.51 -11.55
N SER A 228 2.78 18.26 -11.90
CA SER A 228 1.56 17.52 -11.58
C SER A 228 1.89 16.43 -10.57
N LEU A 229 1.07 16.33 -9.52
CA LEU A 229 1.17 15.33 -8.46
C LEU A 229 -0.10 14.48 -8.51
N ASN A 230 0.02 13.22 -8.93
CA ASN A 230 -1.10 12.27 -8.86
C ASN A 230 -1.12 11.57 -7.50
N ARG A 231 -2.29 11.15 -7.03
CA ARG A 231 -2.43 10.34 -5.82
C ARG A 231 -1.98 8.90 -6.09
N GLY A 232 -1.19 8.33 -5.20
CA GLY A 232 -0.92 6.89 -5.11
C GLY A 232 -1.74 6.22 -4.02
N ASN A 233 -1.59 4.89 -3.88
CA ASN A 233 -2.30 4.19 -2.81
C ASN A 233 -1.70 4.46 -1.43
N HIS A 234 -0.42 4.85 -1.35
CA HIS A 234 0.24 5.24 -0.10
C HIS A 234 -0.04 6.67 0.36
N GLU A 235 -0.66 7.52 -0.46
CA GLU A 235 -1.26 8.78 -0.01
C GLU A 235 -2.63 8.53 0.64
N ASP A 236 -2.62 7.67 1.66
CA ASP A 236 -3.76 7.26 2.47
C ASP A 236 -3.33 6.98 3.91
N TYR A 237 -4.11 7.48 4.86
CA TYR A 237 -3.82 7.37 6.29
C TYR A 237 -3.67 5.92 6.76
N LEU A 238 -4.49 5.01 6.25
CA LEU A 238 -4.46 3.60 6.68
C LEU A 238 -3.20 2.91 6.17
N MET A 239 -2.70 3.27 4.99
CA MET A 239 -1.40 2.78 4.53
C MET A 239 -0.27 3.32 5.40
N ASN A 240 -0.31 4.62 5.72
CA ASN A 240 0.74 5.30 6.48
C ASN A 240 0.94 4.74 7.89
N LEU A 241 -0.13 4.26 8.53
CA LEU A 241 -0.08 3.59 9.83
C LEU A 241 0.78 2.32 9.81
N ARG A 242 0.67 1.50 8.75
CA ARG A 242 1.38 0.21 8.63
C ARG A 242 2.79 0.37 8.08
N TYR A 243 2.96 1.25 7.10
CA TYR A 243 4.17 1.26 6.26
C TYR A 243 5.21 2.31 6.64
N GLY A 244 5.03 2.94 7.81
CA GLY A 244 6.08 3.65 8.53
C GLY A 244 6.04 5.16 8.42
N PHE A 245 5.22 5.75 7.56
CA PHE A 245 5.14 7.21 7.44
C PHE A 245 4.60 7.87 8.72
N THR A 246 3.56 7.31 9.34
CA THR A 246 3.06 7.80 10.65
C THR A 246 4.18 7.81 11.68
N LYS A 247 4.93 6.69 11.77
CA LYS A 247 6.08 6.55 12.69
C LYS A 247 7.20 7.53 12.36
N GLU A 248 7.46 7.80 11.09
CA GLU A 248 8.44 8.80 10.66
C GLU A 248 8.06 10.19 11.19
N VAL A 249 6.81 10.62 10.97
CA VAL A 249 6.33 11.93 11.41
C VAL A 249 6.31 12.04 12.93
N SER A 250 5.83 11.02 13.65
CA SER A 250 5.83 10.98 15.12
C SER A 250 7.24 11.11 15.70
N ASN A 251 8.20 10.36 15.16
CA ASN A 251 9.59 10.45 15.61
C ASN A 251 10.22 11.82 15.29
N LYS A 252 9.91 12.39 14.12
CA LYS A 252 10.52 13.66 13.69
C LYS A 252 9.88 14.88 14.34
N TYR A 253 8.58 14.88 14.67
CA TYR A 253 7.87 16.09 15.09
C TYR A 253 7.19 16.00 16.46
N LYS A 254 7.21 14.82 17.11
CA LYS A 254 6.78 14.62 18.50
C LYS A 254 5.42 15.28 18.79
N GLU A 255 5.38 16.30 19.64
CA GLU A 255 4.18 17.03 20.06
C GLU A 255 3.34 17.63 18.92
N HIS A 256 3.94 17.81 17.73
CA HIS A 256 3.25 18.34 16.55
C HIS A 256 2.88 17.28 15.51
N SER A 257 3.16 16.00 15.77
CA SER A 257 2.93 14.94 14.78
C SER A 257 1.46 14.73 14.47
N THR A 258 0.59 14.79 15.48
CA THR A 258 -0.87 14.60 15.33
C THR A 258 -1.45 15.63 14.36
N GLN A 259 -1.09 16.90 14.53
CA GLN A 259 -1.57 18.00 13.69
C GLN A 259 -1.05 17.86 12.25
N ILE A 260 0.23 17.48 12.09
CA ILE A 260 0.84 17.27 10.77
C ILE A 260 0.16 16.09 10.05
N LEU A 261 -0.06 14.96 10.74
CA LEU A 261 -0.69 13.77 10.17
C LEU A 261 -2.15 14.01 9.77
N TYR A 262 -2.92 14.68 10.64
CA TYR A 262 -4.31 15.06 10.35
C TYR A 262 -4.39 15.95 9.10
N LEU A 263 -3.52 16.97 9.01
CA LEU A 263 -3.51 17.86 7.86
C LEU A 263 -3.02 17.16 6.58
N LEU A 264 -2.05 16.24 6.68
CA LEU A 264 -1.60 15.41 5.56
C LEU A 264 -2.71 14.52 5.02
N GLN A 265 -3.52 13.91 5.89
CA GLN A 265 -4.68 13.11 5.48
C GLN A 265 -5.67 13.93 4.64
N ASP A 266 -6.00 15.16 5.08
CA ASP A 266 -6.85 16.08 4.31
C ASP A 266 -6.16 16.45 2.97
N VAL A 267 -4.89 16.86 3.00
CA VAL A 267 -4.10 17.19 1.79
C VAL A 267 -4.11 16.06 0.76
N PHE A 268 -3.88 14.81 1.18
CA PHE A 268 -3.86 13.65 0.30
C PHE A 268 -5.22 13.40 -0.36
N SER A 269 -6.33 13.67 0.33
CA SER A 269 -7.68 13.55 -0.23
C SER A 269 -7.91 14.48 -1.43
N TRP A 270 -7.15 15.58 -1.54
CA TRP A 270 -7.24 16.56 -2.62
C TRP A 270 -6.25 16.33 -3.76
N LEU A 271 -5.36 15.34 -3.70
CA LEU A 271 -4.46 15.04 -4.82
C LEU A 271 -5.26 14.58 -6.06
N PRO A 272 -4.96 15.12 -7.27
CA PRO A 272 -5.50 14.60 -8.53
C PRO A 272 -5.31 13.10 -8.68
N LEU A 273 -6.26 12.41 -9.32
CA LEU A 273 -6.21 10.95 -9.51
C LEU A 273 -5.50 10.54 -10.80
N ALA A 274 -5.42 11.46 -11.78
CA ALA A 274 -4.89 11.17 -13.09
C ALA A 274 -4.26 12.39 -13.75
N THR A 275 -3.39 12.13 -14.73
CA THR A 275 -2.91 13.13 -15.68
C THR A 275 -3.11 12.64 -17.11
N ILE A 276 -3.54 13.52 -18.02
CA ILE A 276 -3.66 13.24 -19.45
C ILE A 276 -2.75 14.19 -20.23
N ILE A 277 -1.81 13.66 -21.00
CA ILE A 277 -0.92 14.46 -21.87
C ILE A 277 -1.40 14.37 -23.32
N ASP A 278 -1.61 15.55 -23.93
CA ASP A 278 -2.04 15.76 -25.33
C ASP A 278 -3.25 14.91 -25.75
N ASN A 279 -4.14 14.59 -24.80
CA ASN A 279 -5.30 13.72 -24.98
C ASN A 279 -4.96 12.32 -25.54
N LYS A 280 -3.71 11.87 -25.38
CA LYS A 280 -3.21 10.60 -25.93
C LYS A 280 -2.53 9.72 -24.90
N VAL A 281 -1.90 10.29 -23.88
CA VAL A 281 -1.20 9.53 -22.85
C VAL A 281 -1.95 9.70 -21.54
N LEU A 282 -2.46 8.60 -20.99
CA LEU A 282 -3.08 8.57 -19.68
C LEU A 282 -2.04 8.15 -18.65
N ILE A 283 -1.98 8.86 -17.53
CA ILE A 283 -1.10 8.58 -16.41
C ILE A 283 -1.96 8.37 -15.16
N LEU A 284 -1.84 7.19 -14.57
CA LEU A 284 -2.53 6.76 -13.34
C LEU A 284 -1.52 6.04 -12.45
N HIS A 285 -1.64 6.11 -11.13
CA HIS A 285 -0.72 5.38 -10.25
C HIS A 285 -0.90 3.84 -10.39
N GLY A 286 -2.13 3.38 -10.11
CA GLY A 286 -2.61 2.02 -10.27
C GLY A 286 -2.77 1.62 -11.74
N GLY A 287 -4.00 1.44 -12.18
CA GLY A 287 -4.25 1.02 -13.55
C GLY A 287 -5.67 1.30 -14.01
N ILE A 288 -6.19 0.44 -14.86
CA ILE A 288 -7.55 0.53 -15.39
C ILE A 288 -8.29 -0.77 -15.14
N SER A 289 -9.61 -0.74 -15.28
CA SER A 289 -10.51 -1.88 -15.28
C SER A 289 -11.40 -1.85 -16.52
N ASP A 290 -12.13 -2.94 -16.75
CA ASP A 290 -13.16 -3.05 -17.79
C ASP A 290 -14.32 -2.06 -17.64
N THR A 291 -14.45 -1.48 -16.44
CA THR A 291 -15.45 -0.46 -16.07
C THR A 291 -14.87 0.95 -15.93
N THR A 292 -13.56 1.18 -16.10
CA THR A 292 -12.97 2.52 -15.94
C THR A 292 -13.67 3.54 -16.82
N ASN A 293 -14.09 4.65 -16.19
CA ASN A 293 -14.79 5.74 -16.86
C ASN A 293 -14.14 7.09 -16.50
N LEU A 294 -13.40 7.66 -17.45
CA LEU A 294 -12.67 8.92 -17.24
C LEU A 294 -13.61 10.12 -17.08
N ASP A 295 -14.79 10.11 -17.70
CA ASP A 295 -15.76 11.20 -17.59
C ASP A 295 -16.36 11.25 -16.18
N PHE A 296 -16.64 10.06 -15.64
CA PHE A 296 -17.10 9.91 -14.26
C PHE A 296 -15.99 10.28 -13.26
N LEU A 297 -14.77 9.80 -13.46
CA LEU A 297 -13.61 10.18 -12.64
C LEU A 297 -13.37 11.69 -12.64
N LYS A 298 -13.67 12.40 -13.74
CA LYS A 298 -13.53 13.86 -13.80
C LYS A 298 -14.53 14.60 -12.90
N ALA A 299 -15.74 14.06 -12.73
CA ALA A 299 -16.82 14.67 -11.97
C ALA A 299 -16.87 14.25 -10.48
N LEU A 300 -16.12 13.21 -10.11
CA LEU A 300 -16.14 12.61 -8.78
C LEU A 300 -15.69 13.60 -7.68
N GLU A 301 -16.34 13.57 -6.52
CA GLU A 301 -15.90 14.35 -5.35
C GLU A 301 -14.84 13.56 -4.56
N ARG A 302 -13.56 13.75 -4.93
CA ARG A 302 -12.44 12.89 -4.48
C ARG A 302 -12.07 13.00 -3.00
N ASN A 303 -12.52 14.05 -2.32
CA ASN A 303 -12.23 14.31 -0.92
C ASN A 303 -13.22 13.65 0.05
N LYS A 304 -14.19 12.87 -0.45
CA LYS A 304 -15.18 12.20 0.41
C LYS A 304 -14.67 10.82 0.85
N PRO A 305 -14.79 10.46 2.15
CA PRO A 305 -14.52 9.10 2.63
C PRO A 305 -15.61 8.13 2.15
N PRO A 306 -15.34 6.82 2.00
CA PRO A 306 -16.29 5.84 1.46
C PRO A 306 -17.56 5.71 2.31
N LYS A 307 -18.71 5.40 1.68
CA LYS A 307 -19.90 4.88 2.38
C LYS A 307 -19.96 3.36 2.31
N SER A 308 -20.25 2.68 3.43
CA SER A 308 -20.65 1.26 3.39
C SER A 308 -22.15 1.10 3.10
N VAL A 309 -22.49 0.14 2.23
CA VAL A 309 -23.87 -0.26 1.92
C VAL A 309 -24.38 -1.22 2.99
N GLY A 310 -25.24 -0.73 3.87
CA GLY A 310 -26.17 -1.56 4.63
C GLY A 310 -27.25 -2.11 3.70
N GLY A 311 -27.04 -3.31 3.15
CA GLY A 311 -28.01 -4.04 2.35
C GLY A 311 -28.09 -5.49 2.83
N ARG A 312 -29.09 -5.80 3.67
CA ARG A 312 -29.43 -7.17 4.06
C ARG A 312 -29.66 -8.02 2.80
N HIS A 313 -28.69 -8.83 2.41
CA HIS A 313 -28.92 -9.95 1.50
C HIS A 313 -29.61 -11.08 2.27
N ASN A 314 -30.94 -11.02 2.34
CA ASN A 314 -31.74 -12.21 2.62
C ASN A 314 -31.73 -13.09 1.35
N GLN A 315 -30.69 -13.91 1.19
CA GLN A 315 -30.82 -15.10 0.33
C GLN A 315 -31.58 -16.16 1.13
N LYS A 316 -32.91 -16.20 0.95
CA LYS A 316 -33.66 -17.42 1.20
C LYS A 316 -33.38 -18.37 0.04
N GLU A 317 -32.55 -19.38 0.29
CA GLU A 317 -32.46 -20.56 -0.55
C GLU A 317 -33.84 -21.26 -0.58
N GLY A 318 -34.56 -21.07 -1.67
CA GLY A 318 -35.78 -21.81 -1.98
C GLY A 318 -35.44 -22.98 -2.90
N ILE A 319 -35.33 -24.17 -2.32
CA ILE A 319 -35.26 -25.46 -3.01
C ILE A 319 -36.49 -25.58 -3.93
N SER A 320 -36.29 -25.60 -5.26
CA SER A 320 -37.36 -25.93 -6.21
C SER A 320 -37.29 -27.41 -6.59
N THR A 321 -38.12 -28.23 -5.95
CA THR A 321 -38.50 -29.55 -6.44
C THR A 321 -39.80 -29.44 -7.25
N THR A 322 -39.71 -29.81 -8.52
CA THR A 322 -40.73 -30.39 -9.42
C THR A 322 -42.19 -30.49 -8.91
N GLY A 323 -43.16 -30.00 -9.71
CA GLY A 323 -44.56 -30.44 -9.58
C GLY A 323 -45.63 -29.57 -10.27
N LEU A 324 -45.93 -29.92 -11.53
CA LEU A 324 -47.23 -29.91 -12.23
C LEU A 324 -48.41 -28.98 -11.80
N SER A 325 -48.99 -28.34 -12.83
CA SER A 325 -50.43 -28.33 -13.18
C SER A 325 -51.27 -27.03 -12.99
N LYS A 326 -51.52 -26.41 -14.16
CA LYS A 326 -52.83 -26.01 -14.75
C LYS A 326 -53.65 -24.80 -14.24
N HIS A 327 -54.24 -24.15 -15.26
CA HIS A 327 -55.48 -23.34 -15.31
C HIS A 327 -55.41 -21.93 -14.69
N THR A 328 -55.99 -20.85 -15.22
CA THR A 328 -56.74 -20.52 -16.44
C THR A 328 -56.93 -19.01 -16.43
N ALA A 329 -56.74 -18.38 -17.59
CA ALA A 329 -57.56 -17.35 -18.22
C ALA A 329 -58.22 -16.20 -17.42
N SER A 330 -58.07 -15.00 -18.00
CA SER A 330 -59.16 -14.09 -18.42
C SER A 330 -59.41 -12.79 -17.63
N LYS A 331 -58.92 -11.70 -18.24
CA LYS A 331 -59.65 -10.51 -18.72
C LYS A 331 -60.15 -9.40 -17.76
N HIS A 332 -60.14 -8.19 -18.37
CA HIS A 332 -61.04 -7.03 -18.20
C HIS A 332 -60.81 -6.16 -16.96
N ASP A 333 -60.92 -4.82 -16.98
CA ASP A 333 -61.11 -3.81 -18.04
C ASP A 333 -60.91 -2.41 -17.39
N ALA A 334 -60.77 -1.42 -18.26
CA ALA A 334 -60.95 0.03 -18.19
C ALA A 334 -61.38 0.80 -16.91
N GLY A 335 -60.88 2.05 -16.86
CA GLY A 335 -61.68 3.25 -16.54
C GLY A 335 -60.99 4.26 -15.61
N LYS A 336 -60.30 5.28 -16.15
CA LYS A 336 -60.77 6.68 -16.37
C LYS A 336 -60.95 7.53 -15.09
N THR A 337 -60.06 8.51 -14.84
CA THR A 337 -60.23 10.00 -14.94
C THR A 337 -61.38 10.58 -14.10
N GLN A 338 -61.29 11.68 -13.32
CA GLN A 338 -60.58 12.96 -13.45
C GLN A 338 -60.94 13.89 -12.25
N HIS A 339 -60.14 14.97 -12.02
CA HIS A 339 -60.51 16.30 -11.43
C HIS A 339 -60.94 16.39 -9.94
N ASP A 340 -60.68 17.45 -9.15
CA ASP A 340 -59.82 18.64 -9.22
C ASP A 340 -59.80 19.34 -7.84
N SER A 341 -58.79 20.21 -7.62
CA SER A 341 -58.79 21.43 -6.78
C SER A 341 -58.75 21.39 -5.22
N SER A 342 -57.64 21.93 -4.68
CA SER A 342 -57.55 23.20 -3.92
C SER A 342 -56.91 23.21 -2.50
N LEU A 343 -55.84 24.04 -2.42
CA LEU A 343 -55.33 24.90 -1.33
C LEU A 343 -54.62 24.34 -0.07
N SER A 344 -53.29 24.46 -0.12
CA SER A 344 -52.35 25.11 0.83
C SER A 344 -52.45 24.91 2.34
N SER A 345 -51.38 24.37 2.93
CA SER A 345 -50.70 25.02 4.07
C SER A 345 -49.22 24.63 4.11
N THR A 346 -48.42 25.64 4.40
CA THR A 346 -46.96 25.77 4.36
C THR A 346 -46.32 25.30 5.67
N GLU A 347 -45.05 24.85 5.59
CA GLU A 347 -43.91 25.07 6.53
C GLU A 347 -42.94 23.85 6.58
N PRO A 348 -41.64 24.06 6.88
CA PRO A 348 -40.58 23.64 5.98
C PRO A 348 -39.49 22.74 6.61
N SER A 349 -38.53 22.37 5.75
CA SER A 349 -37.11 22.06 6.06
C SER A 349 -36.77 20.76 6.79
N GLY A 350 -35.88 19.98 6.16
CA GLY A 350 -35.19 18.83 6.74
C GLY A 350 -33.88 18.54 6.00
N SER A 351 -32.82 19.25 6.41
CA SER A 351 -31.38 18.93 6.31
C SER A 351 -30.83 18.25 5.03
N ASN A 352 -30.27 19.05 4.12
CA ASN A 352 -29.29 18.59 3.14
C ASN A 352 -27.90 18.48 3.81
N LEU A 353 -27.52 17.27 4.26
CA LEU A 353 -26.13 16.93 4.59
C LEU A 353 -25.42 16.41 3.31
N PRO A 354 -24.15 16.77 3.04
CA PRO A 354 -23.45 16.35 1.83
C PRO A 354 -23.24 14.83 1.81
N ALA A 355 -23.76 14.17 0.77
CA ALA A 355 -23.68 12.73 0.62
C ALA A 355 -22.24 12.26 0.27
N GLY A 356 -21.64 11.41 1.11
CA GLY A 356 -20.44 10.59 0.79
C GLY A 356 -20.56 9.77 -0.52
N PRO A 357 -19.46 9.22 -1.06
CA PRO A 357 -19.38 8.70 -2.40
C PRO A 357 -20.07 7.33 -2.53
N THR A 358 -20.63 7.04 -3.69
CA THR A 358 -21.32 5.78 -4.01
C THR A 358 -20.33 4.62 -4.13
N GLN A 359 -20.83 3.38 -4.04
CA GLN A 359 -20.02 2.16 -4.21
C GLN A 359 -19.27 2.13 -5.56
N GLU A 360 -19.87 2.75 -6.59
CA GLU A 360 -19.29 2.87 -7.93
C GLU A 360 -18.16 3.91 -7.96
N GLU A 361 -18.31 5.03 -7.25
CA GLU A 361 -17.25 6.04 -7.06
C GLU A 361 -16.03 5.44 -6.37
N TRP A 362 -16.25 4.71 -5.27
CA TRP A 362 -15.15 4.08 -4.56
C TRP A 362 -14.43 3.02 -5.39
N LYS A 363 -15.20 2.22 -6.14
CA LYS A 363 -14.62 1.24 -7.07
C LYS A 363 -13.71 1.90 -8.10
N GLN A 364 -14.11 3.05 -8.66
CA GLN A 364 -13.28 3.76 -9.64
C GLN A 364 -11.97 4.27 -9.02
N ILE A 365 -12.03 4.83 -7.80
CA ILE A 365 -10.83 5.26 -7.06
C ILE A 365 -9.91 4.05 -6.80
N LEU A 366 -10.45 2.95 -6.29
CA LEU A 366 -9.66 1.73 -6.05
C LEU A 366 -9.04 1.19 -7.34
N ASP A 367 -9.80 1.16 -8.44
CA ASP A 367 -9.29 0.65 -9.71
C ASP A 367 -8.10 1.50 -10.21
N VAL A 368 -8.17 2.83 -10.11
CA VAL A 368 -7.07 3.72 -10.57
C VAL A 368 -5.87 3.77 -9.63
N LEU A 369 -6.01 3.38 -8.37
CA LEU A 369 -4.91 3.35 -7.40
C LEU A 369 -4.28 1.96 -7.23
N TRP A 370 -5.02 0.85 -7.43
CA TRP A 370 -4.58 -0.50 -7.05
C TRP A 370 -4.54 -1.55 -8.18
N SER A 371 -5.01 -1.22 -9.39
CA SER A 371 -5.05 -2.23 -10.47
C SER A 371 -3.69 -2.48 -11.11
N ASP A 372 -3.44 -3.73 -11.52
CA ASP A 372 -2.18 -4.17 -12.14
C ASP A 372 -2.40 -4.82 -13.51
N PRO A 373 -1.52 -4.57 -14.50
CA PRO A 373 -1.59 -5.22 -15.80
C PRO A 373 -1.22 -6.71 -15.73
N ARG A 374 -1.85 -7.54 -16.55
CA ARG A 374 -1.51 -8.96 -16.73
C ARG A 374 -1.50 -9.35 -18.20
N SER A 375 -0.66 -10.33 -18.56
CA SER A 375 -0.53 -10.78 -19.95
C SER A 375 -1.79 -11.47 -20.50
N GLN A 376 -2.61 -12.05 -19.63
CA GLN A 376 -3.83 -12.77 -19.99
C GLN A 376 -4.99 -11.79 -20.17
N ASN A 377 -5.84 -12.05 -21.16
CA ASN A 377 -7.05 -11.26 -21.38
C ASN A 377 -8.04 -11.37 -20.21
N GLY A 378 -8.88 -10.36 -20.09
CA GLY A 378 -9.96 -10.24 -19.11
C GLY A 378 -9.65 -9.24 -17.99
N CYS A 379 -10.63 -9.09 -17.11
CA CYS A 379 -10.56 -8.26 -15.91
C CYS A 379 -10.94 -9.14 -14.72
N LYS A 380 -10.08 -9.26 -13.70
CA LYS A 380 -10.34 -10.09 -12.51
C LYS A 380 -9.95 -9.33 -11.25
N PRO A 381 -10.65 -9.50 -10.12
CA PRO A 381 -10.23 -8.88 -8.86
C PRO A 381 -8.79 -9.23 -8.51
N ASN A 382 -8.02 -8.23 -8.05
CA ASN A 382 -6.64 -8.43 -7.62
C ASN A 382 -6.65 -9.01 -6.20
N LYS A 383 -6.72 -10.33 -6.11
CA LYS A 383 -6.79 -11.03 -4.81
C LYS A 383 -5.53 -10.82 -3.99
N SER A 384 -4.35 -10.82 -4.64
CA SER A 384 -3.06 -10.70 -3.95
C SER A 384 -2.87 -9.34 -3.29
N ARG A 385 -3.47 -8.26 -3.80
CA ARG A 385 -3.45 -6.94 -3.14
C ARG A 385 -4.68 -6.64 -2.30
N GLY A 386 -5.79 -7.35 -2.50
CA GLY A 386 -7.05 -7.10 -1.79
C GLY A 386 -7.91 -5.92 -2.31
N ALA A 387 -7.41 -5.14 -3.27
CA ALA A 387 -8.11 -4.04 -3.95
C ALA A 387 -7.73 -3.91 -5.43
N GLY A 388 -8.60 -3.28 -6.22
CA GLY A 388 -8.42 -3.12 -7.67
C GLY A 388 -8.56 -4.43 -8.45
N CYS A 389 -8.03 -4.45 -9.67
CA CYS A 389 -8.14 -5.59 -10.57
C CYS A 389 -6.85 -5.91 -11.33
N TYR A 390 -6.74 -7.14 -11.78
CA TYR A 390 -5.88 -7.55 -12.88
C TYR A 390 -6.57 -7.28 -14.20
N PHE A 391 -5.93 -6.51 -15.07
CA PHE A 391 -6.48 -6.16 -16.38
C PHE A 391 -5.58 -6.61 -17.53
N GLY A 392 -6.19 -7.19 -18.56
CA GLY A 392 -5.52 -7.71 -19.74
C GLY A 392 -5.34 -6.72 -20.89
N PRO A 393 -4.69 -7.15 -21.98
CA PRO A 393 -4.52 -6.36 -23.20
C PRO A 393 -5.84 -5.96 -23.87
N ASP A 394 -6.88 -6.78 -23.76
CA ASP A 394 -8.24 -6.54 -24.26
C ASP A 394 -8.93 -5.37 -23.55
N VAL A 395 -8.81 -5.31 -22.21
CA VAL A 395 -9.29 -4.18 -21.40
C VAL A 395 -8.60 -2.89 -21.83
N THR A 396 -7.28 -2.94 -22.01
CA THR A 396 -6.48 -1.80 -22.48
C THR A 396 -6.95 -1.33 -23.85
N ALA A 397 -7.15 -2.24 -24.80
CA ALA A 397 -7.62 -1.91 -26.14
C ALA A 397 -9.01 -1.25 -26.12
N LYS A 398 -9.95 -1.76 -25.31
CA LYS A 398 -11.30 -1.21 -25.14
C LYS A 398 -11.27 0.23 -24.62
N ILE A 399 -10.50 0.50 -23.56
CA ILE A 399 -10.38 1.83 -22.97
C ILE A 399 -9.69 2.79 -23.93
N PHE A 400 -8.65 2.35 -24.64
CA PHE A 400 -7.93 3.20 -25.59
C PHE A 400 -8.81 3.58 -26.79
N GLN A 401 -9.62 2.64 -27.28
CA GLN A 401 -10.59 2.94 -28.33
C GLN A 401 -11.64 3.94 -27.87
N ARG A 402 -12.18 3.77 -26.64
CA ARG A 402 -13.21 4.64 -26.08
C ARG A 402 -12.73 6.09 -25.90
N TYR A 403 -11.53 6.27 -25.37
CA TYR A 403 -10.98 7.58 -25.02
C TYR A 403 -9.91 8.10 -25.98
N ASN A 404 -9.71 7.42 -27.11
CA ASN A 404 -8.74 7.78 -28.15
C ASN A 404 -7.28 7.90 -27.64
N LEU A 405 -6.91 7.03 -26.70
CA LEU A 405 -5.59 6.98 -26.07
C LEU A 405 -4.61 6.11 -26.87
N LYS A 406 -3.31 6.36 -26.66
CA LYS A 406 -2.20 5.63 -27.29
C LYS A 406 -1.33 4.88 -26.28
N ILE A 407 -1.14 5.46 -25.09
CA ILE A 407 -0.25 4.93 -24.05
C ILE A 407 -0.91 5.14 -22.68
N LEU A 408 -0.79 4.13 -21.82
CA LEU A 408 -1.03 4.21 -20.38
C LEU A 408 0.32 4.12 -19.69
N ILE A 409 0.69 5.15 -18.93
CA ILE A 409 1.86 5.14 -18.05
C ILE A 409 1.35 4.98 -16.62
N ARG A 410 1.94 4.04 -15.89
CA ARG A 410 1.55 3.74 -14.52
C ARG A 410 2.75 3.40 -13.63
N SER A 411 2.56 3.32 -12.31
CA SER A 411 3.67 3.09 -11.35
C SER A 411 3.46 1.83 -10.48
N HIS A 412 3.43 1.91 -9.13
CA HIS A 412 2.91 0.93 -8.13
C HIS A 412 3.47 -0.51 -8.10
N GLU A 413 4.04 -1.01 -9.19
CA GLU A 413 4.67 -2.32 -9.28
C GLU A 413 6.17 -2.13 -9.37
N PHE A 414 6.88 -2.71 -8.40
CA PHE A 414 8.33 -2.86 -8.45
C PHE A 414 8.79 -3.45 -9.81
N LYS A 415 9.71 -2.76 -10.49
CA LYS A 415 10.39 -3.26 -11.70
C LYS A 415 11.90 -3.23 -11.53
N ARG A 416 12.56 -4.34 -11.86
CA ARG A 416 14.02 -4.51 -11.72
C ARG A 416 14.82 -3.41 -12.45
N GLU A 417 14.41 -3.09 -13.67
CA GLU A 417 15.10 -2.09 -14.50
C GLU A 417 14.53 -0.67 -14.28
N GLY A 418 13.66 -0.48 -13.28
CA GLY A 418 12.94 0.76 -13.03
C GLY A 418 11.75 0.98 -13.98
N TYR A 419 11.57 0.13 -14.98
CA TYR A 419 10.41 0.17 -15.86
C TYR A 419 10.10 -1.20 -16.48
N ASP A 420 8.90 -1.34 -17.04
CA ASP A 420 8.47 -2.47 -17.84
C ASP A 420 7.45 -2.03 -18.90
N ILE A 421 7.37 -2.77 -20.00
CA ILE A 421 6.49 -2.46 -21.13
C ILE A 421 5.64 -3.69 -21.43
N SER A 422 4.32 -3.55 -21.32
CA SER A 422 3.37 -4.64 -21.48
C SER A 422 2.26 -4.28 -22.48
N HIS A 423 1.37 -5.25 -22.73
CA HIS A 423 0.21 -5.13 -23.63
C HIS A 423 0.57 -4.64 -25.04
N GLY A 424 1.71 -5.14 -25.57
CA GLY A 424 2.19 -4.79 -26.90
C GLY A 424 2.69 -3.34 -27.04
N GLY A 425 3.27 -2.77 -25.99
CA GLY A 425 3.81 -1.41 -26.01
C GLY A 425 2.84 -0.32 -25.54
N LYS A 426 1.62 -0.71 -25.16
CA LYS A 426 0.54 0.23 -24.79
C LYS A 426 0.54 0.60 -23.32
N VAL A 427 1.07 -0.25 -22.45
CA VAL A 427 1.13 -0.02 -21.00
C VAL A 427 2.58 0.01 -20.58
N ILE A 428 2.98 1.08 -19.90
CA ILE A 428 4.32 1.29 -19.38
C ILE A 428 4.22 1.39 -17.86
N THR A 429 4.97 0.54 -17.15
CA THR A 429 5.16 0.71 -15.71
C THR A 429 6.48 1.45 -15.46
N ILE A 430 6.47 2.50 -14.65
CA ILE A 430 7.65 3.28 -14.27
C ILE A 430 7.80 3.29 -12.74
N PHE A 431 9.02 3.10 -12.24
CA PHE A 431 9.31 3.00 -10.83
C PHE A 431 10.60 3.78 -10.53
N SER A 432 10.51 4.80 -9.68
CA SER A 432 11.59 5.78 -9.47
C SER A 432 12.36 5.57 -8.16
N ALA A 433 12.00 4.58 -7.34
CA ALA A 433 12.77 4.17 -6.18
C ALA A 433 13.76 3.06 -6.57
N SER A 434 15.06 3.34 -6.54
CA SER A 434 16.12 2.35 -6.73
C SER A 434 16.48 1.68 -5.41
N ASN A 435 17.04 0.46 -5.48
CA ASN A 435 17.39 -0.34 -4.29
C ASN A 435 16.22 -0.50 -3.29
N TYR A 436 14.99 -0.61 -3.80
CA TYR A 436 13.76 -0.52 -3.01
C TYR A 436 13.67 -1.54 -1.87
N TYR A 437 13.95 -2.81 -2.15
CA TYR A 437 13.97 -3.85 -1.12
C TYR A 437 15.31 -3.93 -0.41
N GLU A 438 16.40 -3.83 -1.16
CA GLU A 438 17.76 -3.99 -0.66
C GLU A 438 18.76 -3.36 -1.62
N GLU A 439 19.97 -3.03 -1.16
CA GLU A 439 21.01 -2.52 -2.04
C GLU A 439 21.28 -3.49 -3.20
N GLY A 440 21.04 -3.00 -4.43
CA GLY A 440 21.21 -3.76 -5.64
C GLY A 440 19.97 -4.48 -6.17
N SER A 441 18.81 -4.40 -5.51
CA SER A 441 17.55 -5.07 -5.91
C SER A 441 17.04 -4.63 -7.28
N ASN A 442 17.02 -3.32 -7.53
CA ASN A 442 16.55 -2.71 -8.77
C ASN A 442 17.22 -1.37 -9.06
N ARG A 443 17.13 -0.96 -10.33
CA ARG A 443 17.34 0.42 -10.77
C ARG A 443 16.04 1.21 -10.59
N GLY A 444 16.18 2.52 -10.41
CA GLY A 444 15.08 3.47 -10.59
C GLY A 444 15.10 3.99 -12.02
N ALA A 445 13.97 4.48 -12.51
CA ALA A 445 13.91 5.18 -13.80
C ALA A 445 12.86 6.30 -13.78
N TYR A 446 13.02 7.25 -14.70
CA TYR A 446 12.00 8.22 -15.08
C TYR A 446 11.87 8.25 -16.61
N ILE A 447 10.73 8.72 -17.11
CA ILE A 447 10.45 8.87 -18.55
C ILE A 447 10.64 10.32 -18.94
N LYS A 448 11.26 10.57 -20.09
CA LYS A 448 11.17 11.85 -20.81
C LYS A 448 10.27 11.63 -22.02
N LEU A 449 9.14 12.32 -22.04
CA LEU A 449 8.15 12.26 -23.11
C LEU A 449 8.28 13.51 -23.98
N ASP A 450 8.62 13.31 -25.25
CA ASP A 450 8.75 14.39 -26.25
C ASP A 450 7.38 14.72 -26.90
N PRO A 451 7.29 15.76 -27.75
CA PRO A 451 6.06 16.13 -28.44
C PRO A 451 5.54 15.06 -29.41
N GLU A 452 6.41 14.16 -29.89
CA GLU A 452 6.03 12.98 -30.67
C GLU A 452 5.41 11.87 -29.81
N LEU A 453 5.38 12.06 -28.49
CA LEU A 453 4.89 11.12 -27.49
C LEU A 453 5.68 9.81 -27.45
N ILE A 454 6.98 9.87 -27.75
CA ILE A 454 7.89 8.74 -27.71
C ILE A 454 8.55 8.71 -26.32
N PRO A 455 8.30 7.67 -25.50
CA PRO A 455 8.86 7.59 -24.16
C PRO A 455 10.35 7.22 -24.20
N ARG A 456 11.20 8.09 -23.65
CA ARG A 456 12.63 7.81 -23.43
C ARG A 456 12.89 7.52 -21.95
N PHE A 457 13.39 6.32 -21.66
CA PHE A 457 13.68 5.89 -20.29
C PHE A 457 15.07 6.32 -19.85
N VAL A 458 15.16 6.97 -18.69
CA VAL A 458 16.44 7.30 -18.06
C VAL A 458 16.56 6.53 -16.76
N GLN A 459 17.41 5.50 -16.77
CA GLN A 459 17.67 4.67 -15.60
C GLN A 459 18.75 5.28 -14.71
N PHE A 460 18.61 5.07 -13.41
CA PHE A 460 19.57 5.46 -12.40
C PHE A 460 19.55 4.46 -11.24
N GLN A 461 20.54 4.59 -10.37
CA GLN A 461 20.60 3.82 -9.13
C GLN A 461 21.39 4.68 -8.15
N SER A 462 20.79 5.04 -7.02
CA SER A 462 21.54 5.67 -5.93
C SER A 462 22.57 4.67 -5.41
N SER A 463 23.77 5.17 -5.10
CA SER A 463 24.87 4.31 -4.67
C SER A 463 25.74 5.06 -3.68
N ASN A 464 25.72 4.62 -2.42
CA ASN A 464 26.81 4.92 -1.50
C ASN A 464 27.94 3.87 -1.63
N HIS A 465 27.61 2.60 -1.97
CA HIS A 465 28.57 1.47 -1.95
C HIS A 465 28.52 0.55 -3.19
N THR A 466 27.50 0.67 -4.03
CA THR A 466 27.13 -0.29 -5.10
C THR A 466 28.17 -0.46 -6.20
N ARG A 467 29.11 0.48 -6.38
CA ARG A 467 30.25 0.33 -7.30
C ARG A 467 31.27 -0.71 -6.83
N ARG A 468 31.24 -1.16 -5.58
CA ARG A 468 32.23 -2.08 -5.01
C ARG A 468 31.86 -3.57 -5.10
N LEU A 469 30.58 -3.91 -5.26
CA LEU A 469 30.12 -5.30 -5.20
C LEU A 469 29.96 -5.93 -6.58
N ASN A 470 30.48 -7.15 -6.75
CA ASN A 470 30.26 -7.95 -7.94
C ASN A 470 28.85 -8.59 -7.96
N ILE A 471 28.44 -9.16 -9.09
CA ILE A 471 27.09 -9.75 -9.27
C ILE A 471 26.78 -10.83 -8.22
N LEU A 472 27.76 -11.64 -7.83
CA LEU A 472 27.58 -12.73 -6.85
C LEU A 472 27.30 -12.17 -5.47
N GLU A 473 28.07 -11.17 -5.05
CA GLU A 473 27.91 -10.50 -3.76
C GLU A 473 26.56 -9.79 -3.67
N ARG A 474 26.16 -9.05 -4.73
CA ARG A 474 24.85 -8.39 -4.78
C ARG A 474 23.70 -9.38 -4.63
N VAL A 475 23.72 -10.47 -5.40
CA VAL A 475 22.67 -11.49 -5.30
C VAL A 475 22.71 -12.20 -3.95
N GLY A 476 23.91 -12.37 -3.36
CA GLY A 476 24.07 -12.89 -2.01
C GLY A 476 23.38 -12.01 -0.96
N THR A 477 23.63 -10.70 -0.96
CA THR A 477 23.00 -9.76 -0.02
C THR A 477 21.48 -9.76 -0.16
N ILE A 478 20.96 -9.65 -1.38
CA ILE A 478 19.51 -9.67 -1.65
C ILE A 478 18.89 -10.99 -1.18
N GLU A 479 19.56 -12.11 -1.46
CA GLU A 479 19.07 -13.43 -1.06
C GLU A 479 19.05 -13.59 0.45
N SER A 480 20.12 -13.22 1.15
CA SER A 480 20.19 -13.30 2.60
C SER A 480 19.13 -12.45 3.28
N SER A 481 18.91 -11.22 2.78
CA SER A 481 17.87 -10.32 3.30
C SER A 481 16.47 -10.89 3.07
N ALA A 482 16.17 -11.36 1.85
CA ALA A 482 14.89 -12.00 1.53
C ALA A 482 14.62 -13.26 2.37
N LEU A 483 15.62 -14.14 2.49
CA LEU A 483 15.48 -15.36 3.28
C LEU A 483 15.27 -15.05 4.76
N LYS A 484 15.94 -14.02 5.31
CA LYS A 484 15.74 -13.58 6.68
C LYS A 484 14.29 -13.14 6.92
N SER A 485 13.73 -12.29 6.05
CA SER A 485 12.33 -11.87 6.18
C SER A 485 11.35 -13.05 6.08
N LEU A 486 11.61 -14.00 5.17
CA LEU A 486 10.79 -15.21 5.05
C LEU A 486 10.91 -16.11 6.28
N GLN A 487 12.11 -16.23 6.83
CA GLN A 487 12.42 -16.99 8.03
C GLN A 487 11.70 -16.44 9.26
N GLU A 488 11.70 -15.12 9.44
CA GLU A 488 10.93 -14.45 10.49
C GLU A 488 9.42 -14.74 10.37
N LEU A 489 8.89 -14.73 9.14
CA LEU A 489 7.49 -15.08 8.89
C LEU A 489 7.17 -16.56 9.17
N ILE A 490 8.05 -17.47 8.76
CA ILE A 490 7.96 -18.92 9.05
C ILE A 490 7.95 -19.13 10.58
N TYR A 491 8.79 -18.40 11.31
CA TYR A 491 8.81 -18.47 12.77
C TYR A 491 7.49 -18.00 13.39
N ALA A 492 6.92 -16.90 12.88
CA ALA A 492 5.66 -16.35 13.36
C ALA A 492 4.43 -17.27 13.15
N HIS A 493 4.55 -18.27 12.28
CA HIS A 493 3.51 -19.26 11.98
C HIS A 493 3.96 -20.70 12.30
N ARG A 494 4.92 -20.84 13.21
CA ARG A 494 5.54 -22.12 13.56
C ARG A 494 4.51 -23.15 14.05
N SER A 495 3.55 -22.75 14.87
CA SER A 495 2.55 -23.64 15.47
C SER A 495 1.56 -24.15 14.41
N GLU A 496 1.06 -23.30 13.52
CA GLU A 496 0.21 -23.72 12.40
C GLU A 496 0.98 -24.60 11.41
N LEU A 497 2.25 -24.27 11.14
CA LEU A 497 3.11 -25.08 10.28
C LEU A 497 3.35 -26.47 10.86
N ILE A 498 3.63 -26.59 12.16
CA ILE A 498 3.79 -27.89 12.82
C ILE A 498 2.50 -28.70 12.71
N SER A 499 1.34 -28.07 12.95
CA SER A 499 0.03 -28.70 12.80
C SER A 499 -0.21 -29.18 11.35
N ALA A 500 0.10 -28.34 10.36
CA ALA A 500 -0.03 -28.69 8.95
C ALA A 500 0.92 -29.83 8.55
N PHE A 501 2.19 -29.82 9.01
CA PHE A 501 3.13 -30.91 8.75
C PHE A 501 2.67 -32.24 9.37
N ALA A 502 2.09 -32.20 10.57
CA ALA A 502 1.57 -33.39 11.24
C ALA A 502 0.44 -34.08 10.45
N GLN A 503 -0.33 -33.34 9.65
CA GLN A 503 -1.36 -33.93 8.77
C GLN A 503 -0.75 -34.79 7.65
N TYR A 504 0.48 -34.49 7.24
CA TYR A 504 1.21 -35.26 6.22
C TYR A 504 2.14 -36.32 6.81
N ASP A 505 2.56 -36.17 8.08
CA ASP A 505 3.40 -37.13 8.80
C ASP A 505 2.56 -38.13 9.62
N LEU A 506 1.79 -38.98 8.91
CA LEU A 506 0.88 -39.95 9.52
C LEU A 506 1.55 -40.93 10.51
N ASN A 507 2.87 -41.13 10.36
CA ASN A 507 3.65 -42.08 11.14
C ASN A 507 4.49 -41.43 12.25
N GLY A 508 4.41 -40.10 12.41
CA GLY A 508 5.18 -39.36 13.43
C GLY A 508 6.69 -39.47 13.27
N THR A 509 7.17 -39.56 12.03
CA THR A 509 8.58 -39.75 11.69
C THR A 509 9.41 -38.46 11.78
N GLY A 510 8.76 -37.29 11.82
CA GLY A 510 9.41 -35.99 11.68
C GLY A 510 9.82 -35.65 10.25
N CYS A 511 9.45 -36.48 9.27
CA CYS A 511 9.88 -36.36 7.88
C CYS A 511 8.69 -36.46 6.90
N ILE A 512 8.65 -35.59 5.89
CA ILE A 512 7.58 -35.59 4.86
C ILE A 512 8.16 -35.46 3.45
N SER A 513 7.35 -35.73 2.42
CA SER A 513 7.80 -35.57 1.04
C SER A 513 7.97 -34.09 0.66
N VAL A 514 8.83 -33.78 -0.32
CA VAL A 514 9.02 -32.41 -0.81
C VAL A 514 7.70 -31.77 -1.32
N PRO A 515 6.84 -32.48 -2.07
CA PRO A 515 5.51 -31.98 -2.41
C PRO A 515 4.63 -31.63 -1.20
N ASP A 516 4.60 -32.49 -0.18
CA ASP A 516 3.76 -32.30 0.99
C ASP A 516 4.26 -31.13 1.85
N TRP A 517 5.59 -31.02 2.02
CA TRP A 517 6.21 -29.87 2.67
C TRP A 517 5.86 -28.57 1.96
N ALA A 518 5.97 -28.54 0.61
CA ALA A 518 5.62 -27.36 -0.16
C ALA A 518 4.13 -27.00 -0.04
N ALA A 519 3.23 -28.00 -0.02
CA ALA A 519 1.79 -27.78 0.15
C ALA A 519 1.46 -27.22 1.53
N ALA A 520 2.07 -27.75 2.60
CA ALA A 520 1.88 -27.23 3.96
C ALA A 520 2.38 -25.79 4.12
N MET A 521 3.55 -25.46 3.53
CA MET A 521 4.06 -24.08 3.54
C MET A 521 3.12 -23.12 2.80
N GLU A 522 2.61 -23.53 1.64
CA GLU A 522 1.66 -22.74 0.84
C GLU A 522 0.32 -22.56 1.55
N SER A 523 -0.21 -23.60 2.19
CA SER A 523 -1.51 -23.53 2.87
C SER A 523 -1.49 -22.63 4.10
N VAL A 524 -0.40 -22.63 4.86
CA VAL A 524 -0.28 -21.85 6.10
C VAL A 524 0.12 -20.40 5.80
N LEU A 525 1.16 -20.19 4.99
CA LEU A 525 1.70 -18.85 4.76
C LEU A 525 0.96 -18.09 3.66
N GLN A 526 0.19 -18.78 2.81
CA GLN A 526 -0.58 -18.21 1.70
C GLN A 526 0.24 -17.34 0.74
N LEU A 527 1.56 -17.56 0.70
CA LEU A 527 2.47 -16.87 -0.23
C LEU A 527 2.64 -17.67 -1.52
N GLU A 528 2.47 -17.00 -2.65
CA GLU A 528 2.73 -17.54 -3.99
C GLU A 528 4.25 -17.65 -4.26
N LEU A 529 4.92 -18.60 -3.60
CA LEU A 529 6.36 -18.83 -3.69
C LEU A 529 6.71 -20.18 -4.30
N PRO A 530 7.86 -20.30 -4.99
CA PRO A 530 8.34 -21.57 -5.51
C PRO A 530 8.95 -22.43 -4.39
N TRP A 531 8.12 -22.89 -3.44
CA TRP A 531 8.54 -23.58 -2.21
C TRP A 531 9.53 -24.72 -2.46
N ARG A 532 9.26 -25.57 -3.46
CA ARG A 532 10.15 -26.69 -3.82
C ARG A 532 11.59 -26.24 -4.15
N MET A 533 11.74 -25.05 -4.74
CA MET A 533 13.05 -24.46 -5.09
C MET A 533 13.71 -23.79 -3.89
N LEU A 534 12.92 -23.28 -2.94
CA LEU A 534 13.40 -22.65 -1.71
C LEU A 534 13.81 -23.66 -0.65
N ARG A 535 13.26 -24.89 -0.69
CA ARG A 535 13.54 -25.96 0.27
C ARG A 535 15.03 -26.12 0.63
N PRO A 536 16.00 -26.18 -0.31
CA PRO A 536 17.42 -26.34 0.04
C PRO A 536 18.01 -25.20 0.90
N ARG A 537 17.33 -24.05 0.98
CA ARG A 537 17.71 -22.90 1.81
C ARG A 537 16.95 -22.83 3.13
N LEU A 538 15.83 -23.54 3.23
CA LEU A 538 14.91 -23.46 4.36
C LEU A 538 14.90 -24.73 5.20
N ALA A 539 15.04 -25.91 4.59
CA ALA A 539 14.90 -27.20 5.25
C ALA A 539 15.97 -28.20 4.77
N GLN A 540 16.43 -29.01 5.72
CA GLN A 540 17.30 -30.15 5.49
C GLN A 540 16.51 -31.32 4.89
N MET A 541 17.22 -32.18 4.18
CA MET A 541 16.64 -33.35 3.52
C MET A 541 17.51 -34.56 3.84
N ASN A 542 16.86 -35.63 4.27
CA ASN A 542 17.51 -36.87 4.64
C ASN A 542 18.02 -37.60 3.38
N PRO A 543 18.93 -38.58 3.54
CA PRO A 543 19.46 -39.37 2.42
C PRO A 543 18.37 -40.04 1.56
N ASP A 544 17.23 -40.36 2.16
CA ASP A 544 16.07 -40.99 1.51
C ASP A 544 15.22 -40.00 0.68
N GLY A 545 15.60 -38.71 0.63
CA GLY A 545 14.92 -37.68 -0.15
C GLY A 545 13.67 -37.08 0.53
N GLN A 546 13.44 -37.40 1.81
CA GLN A 546 12.40 -36.78 2.64
C GLN A 546 12.91 -35.54 3.37
N VAL A 547 12.04 -34.57 3.58
CA VAL A 547 12.33 -33.30 4.26
C VAL A 547 12.14 -33.48 5.75
N ASP A 548 13.18 -33.21 6.55
CA ASP A 548 13.04 -32.99 7.99
C ASP A 548 12.37 -31.62 8.16
N PHE A 549 11.07 -31.61 8.43
CA PHE A 549 10.31 -30.36 8.46
C PHE A 549 10.63 -29.50 9.69
N MET A 550 11.14 -30.10 10.77
CA MET A 550 11.54 -29.35 11.97
C MET A 550 12.81 -28.53 11.74
N SER A 551 13.64 -28.94 10.78
CA SER A 551 14.84 -28.20 10.40
C SER A 551 14.56 -26.79 9.84
N CYS A 552 13.32 -26.51 9.41
CA CYS A 552 12.88 -25.18 9.01
C CYS A 552 13.04 -24.13 10.11
N PHE A 553 13.13 -24.58 11.37
CA PHE A 553 13.18 -23.70 12.54
C PHE A 553 14.57 -23.60 13.18
N TYR A 554 15.58 -24.35 12.72
CA TYR A 554 16.86 -24.47 13.43
C TYR A 554 17.76 -23.23 13.33
N ASP A 555 17.74 -22.53 12.19
CA ASP A 555 18.58 -21.36 11.93
C ASP A 555 17.98 -20.04 12.50
N LEU A 556 16.83 -20.12 13.18
CA LEU A 556 16.04 -18.97 13.65
C LEU A 556 16.40 -18.49 15.08
N LYS A 557 17.52 -18.91 15.65
CA LYS A 557 17.93 -18.46 16.99
C LYS A 557 18.24 -16.96 16.95
N MET A 558 17.24 -16.15 17.30
CA MET A 558 17.34 -14.71 17.48
C MET A 558 18.50 -14.37 18.44
N ASP A 559 19.32 -13.40 18.06
CA ASP A 559 20.32 -12.75 18.91
C ASP A 559 19.63 -11.89 19.99
N GLN A 560 18.97 -12.57 20.93
CA GLN A 560 18.72 -12.24 22.33
C GLN A 560 17.51 -13.07 22.77
N PRO A 561 17.68 -14.04 23.68
CA PRO A 561 16.53 -14.65 24.32
C PRO A 561 15.84 -13.57 25.15
N ILE A 562 14.59 -13.21 24.82
CA ILE A 562 13.66 -12.68 25.82
C ILE A 562 13.55 -13.81 26.85
N LYS A 563 14.33 -13.71 27.92
CA LYS A 563 14.67 -14.84 28.79
C LYS A 563 13.48 -15.45 29.55
N GLU A 564 12.28 -14.90 29.44
CA GLU A 564 11.15 -15.26 30.31
C GLU A 564 9.78 -15.34 29.61
N ALA A 565 9.71 -15.32 28.27
CA ALA A 565 8.42 -15.41 27.55
C ALA A 565 8.10 -16.85 27.07
N GLN A 566 6.85 -17.29 27.21
CA GLN A 566 6.39 -18.58 26.65
C GLN A 566 6.52 -18.56 25.11
N PRO A 567 6.99 -19.65 24.45
CA PRO A 567 7.19 -19.67 22.99
C PRO A 567 5.93 -19.31 22.18
N ALA A 568 4.75 -19.69 22.67
CA ALA A 568 3.46 -19.32 22.07
C ALA A 568 3.19 -17.81 22.13
N LEU A 569 3.52 -17.15 23.26
CA LEU A 569 3.42 -15.71 23.40
C LEU A 569 4.35 -15.05 22.37
N VAL A 570 5.63 -15.43 22.31
CA VAL A 570 6.59 -14.86 21.35
C VAL A 570 6.14 -15.03 19.90
N GLU A 571 5.52 -16.15 19.57
CA GLU A 571 4.98 -16.42 18.24
C GLU A 571 3.78 -15.52 17.90
N THR A 572 2.78 -15.44 18.78
CA THR A 572 1.62 -14.55 18.62
C THR A 572 2.03 -13.08 18.56
N LEU A 573 3.00 -12.70 19.39
CA LEU A 573 3.64 -11.39 19.36
C LEU A 573 4.27 -11.13 18.01
N CYS A 574 5.12 -12.02 17.50
CA CYS A 574 5.74 -11.87 16.19
C CYS A 574 4.70 -11.79 15.06
N ARG A 575 3.60 -12.55 15.16
CA ARG A 575 2.54 -12.65 14.16
C ARG A 575 1.72 -11.36 14.04
N TYR A 576 1.21 -10.86 15.16
CA TYR A 576 0.26 -9.75 15.16
C TYR A 576 0.86 -8.44 15.63
N ARG A 577 2.15 -8.36 16.00
CA ARG A 577 2.73 -7.12 16.55
C ARG A 577 2.45 -5.90 15.69
N LYS A 578 2.60 -5.98 14.37
CA LYS A 578 2.34 -4.84 13.49
C LYS A 578 0.85 -4.48 13.46
N ASP A 579 -0.04 -5.46 13.38
CA ASP A 579 -1.48 -5.24 13.36
C ASP A 579 -1.98 -4.70 14.72
N LEU A 580 -1.45 -5.20 15.82
CA LEU A 580 -1.74 -4.73 17.18
C LEU A 580 -1.16 -3.35 17.44
N GLU A 581 0.03 -3.03 16.93
CA GLU A 581 0.57 -1.66 16.93
C GLU A 581 -0.37 -0.71 16.17
N ILE A 582 -0.92 -1.15 15.03
CA ILE A 582 -1.89 -0.35 14.25
C ILE A 582 -3.19 -0.18 15.03
N ILE A 583 -3.77 -1.26 15.56
CA ILE A 583 -4.99 -1.20 16.36
C ILE A 583 -4.78 -0.28 17.56
N PHE A 584 -3.67 -0.45 18.28
CA PHE A 584 -3.32 0.38 19.43
C PHE A 584 -3.26 1.87 19.04
N ASN A 585 -2.57 2.21 17.96
CA ASN A 585 -2.45 3.59 17.48
C ASN A 585 -3.78 4.16 16.96
N ILE A 586 -4.71 3.33 16.48
CA ILE A 586 -6.05 3.77 16.06
C ILE A 586 -6.94 4.06 17.27
N ILE A 587 -6.85 3.23 18.33
CA ILE A 587 -7.61 3.42 19.57
C ILE A 587 -7.06 4.60 20.35
N ASN A 588 -5.74 4.77 20.36
CA ASN A 588 -5.04 5.89 20.99
C ASN A 588 -5.24 7.19 20.18
N LYS A 589 -6.43 7.79 20.28
CA LYS A 589 -6.81 8.96 19.48
C LYS A 589 -6.00 10.20 19.81
N ASP A 590 -5.49 10.30 21.04
CA ASP A 590 -4.72 11.44 21.51
C ASP A 590 -3.20 11.31 21.31
N ASN A 591 -2.73 10.18 20.76
CA ASN A 591 -1.32 9.82 20.61
C ASN A 591 -0.53 9.92 21.94
N SER A 592 -1.19 9.74 23.08
CA SER A 592 -0.57 9.77 24.41
C SER A 592 0.40 8.60 24.65
N GLY A 593 0.30 7.54 23.86
CA GLY A 593 1.03 6.29 24.06
C GLY A 593 0.39 5.36 25.11
N LEU A 594 -0.76 5.74 25.67
CA LEU A 594 -1.60 4.94 26.56
C LEU A 594 -3.05 4.92 26.04
N ILE A 595 -3.78 3.82 26.18
CA ILE A 595 -5.20 3.77 25.83
C ILE A 595 -6.01 4.00 27.11
N SER A 596 -6.90 4.98 27.15
CA SER A 596 -7.81 5.12 28.29
C SER A 596 -8.83 3.97 28.35
N LEU A 597 -9.28 3.62 29.56
CA LEU A 597 -10.30 2.57 29.72
C LEU A 597 -11.59 2.86 28.93
N GLU A 598 -11.91 4.13 28.74
CA GLU A 598 -13.05 4.58 27.94
C GLU A 598 -12.85 4.34 26.44
N GLU A 599 -11.67 4.66 25.88
CA GLU A 599 -11.33 4.40 24.47
C GLU A 599 -11.29 2.90 24.14
N PHE A 600 -10.71 2.09 25.03
CA PHE A 600 -10.67 0.64 24.89
C PHE A 600 -12.08 0.05 24.95
N SER A 601 -12.88 0.49 25.93
CA SER A 601 -14.24 0.00 26.13
C SER A 601 -15.12 0.27 24.91
N GLN A 602 -15.10 1.49 24.38
CA GLN A 602 -15.92 1.83 23.23
C GLN A 602 -15.50 1.05 21.98
N THR A 603 -14.20 0.82 21.79
CA THR A 603 -13.71 0.00 20.67
C THR A 603 -14.15 -1.46 20.80
N TRP A 604 -14.06 -2.04 22.01
CA TRP A 604 -14.39 -3.45 22.22
C TRP A 604 -15.88 -3.76 22.05
N ARG A 605 -16.78 -2.84 22.47
CA ARG A 605 -18.24 -2.98 22.25
C ARG A 605 -18.62 -3.03 20.77
N LEU A 606 -17.88 -2.32 19.92
CA LEU A 606 -18.12 -2.32 18.49
C LEU A 606 -17.54 -3.58 17.81
N PHE A 607 -16.42 -4.08 18.31
CA PHE A 607 -15.82 -5.35 17.86
C PHE A 607 -16.78 -6.53 18.08
N THR A 608 -17.38 -6.65 19.28
CA THR A 608 -18.33 -7.72 19.61
C THR A 608 -19.62 -7.63 18.81
N SER A 609 -20.12 -6.41 18.57
CA SER A 609 -21.28 -6.16 17.71
C SER A 609 -21.05 -6.60 16.25
N HIS A 610 -19.87 -6.36 15.69
CA HIS A 610 -19.50 -6.80 14.33
C HIS A 610 -19.50 -8.32 14.18
N LEU A 611 -18.96 -9.02 15.18
CA LEU A 611 -18.84 -10.47 15.18
C LEU A 611 -20.16 -11.18 15.57
N GLY A 612 -21.21 -10.43 15.92
CA GLY A 612 -22.48 -10.98 16.37
C GLY A 612 -22.38 -11.70 17.72
N ILE A 613 -21.38 -11.34 18.54
CA ILE A 613 -21.15 -11.92 19.86
C ILE A 613 -21.88 -11.05 20.90
N ASP A 614 -22.92 -11.60 21.52
CA ASP A 614 -23.68 -10.92 22.56
C ASP A 614 -22.94 -11.07 23.91
N VAL A 615 -22.27 -10.00 24.35
CA VAL A 615 -21.52 -9.97 25.61
C VAL A 615 -22.29 -9.13 26.63
N GLN A 616 -22.59 -9.69 27.80
CA GLN A 616 -23.28 -8.97 28.87
C GLN A 616 -22.38 -7.89 29.49
N ASP A 617 -22.90 -6.66 29.68
CA ASP A 617 -22.16 -5.48 30.18
C ASP A 617 -21.43 -5.72 31.53
N ASP A 618 -21.97 -6.54 32.43
CA ASP A 618 -21.33 -6.85 33.74
C ASP A 618 -20.06 -7.71 33.64
N SER A 619 -19.87 -8.42 32.52
CA SER A 619 -18.67 -9.21 32.24
C SER A 619 -17.57 -8.37 31.58
N PHE A 620 -17.95 -7.22 31.03
CA PHE A 620 -17.11 -6.34 30.24
C PHE A 620 -16.28 -5.41 31.10
N ASP A 621 -16.87 -4.74 32.10
CA ASP A 621 -16.11 -3.88 33.03
C ASP A 621 -15.07 -4.69 33.80
N LYS A 622 -15.36 -5.96 34.07
CA LYS A 622 -14.42 -6.91 34.69
C LYS A 622 -13.28 -7.31 33.75
N LEU A 623 -13.54 -7.43 32.44
CA LEU A 623 -12.52 -7.71 31.44
C LEU A 623 -11.58 -6.51 31.28
N VAL A 624 -12.14 -5.30 31.16
CA VAL A 624 -11.40 -4.04 31.02
C VAL A 624 -10.52 -3.79 32.25
N LEU A 625 -11.06 -3.97 33.46
CA LEU A 625 -10.30 -3.90 34.72
C LEU A 625 -9.29 -5.05 34.93
N SER A 626 -9.40 -6.14 34.16
CA SER A 626 -8.44 -7.27 34.22
C SER A 626 -7.24 -7.09 33.29
N ILE A 627 -7.33 -6.15 32.33
CA ILE A 627 -6.28 -5.87 31.36
C ILE A 627 -5.32 -4.81 31.89
N ASP A 628 -5.82 -3.78 32.56
CA ASP A 628 -5.05 -2.79 33.32
C ASP A 628 -4.42 -3.48 34.56
N HIS A 629 -3.23 -4.04 34.37
CA HIS A 629 -2.53 -4.82 35.39
C HIS A 629 -1.92 -3.92 36.46
N ASN A 630 -1.44 -2.74 36.04
CA ASN A 630 -0.78 -1.80 36.91
C ASN A 630 -1.78 -0.91 37.70
N LYS A 631 -3.08 -0.93 37.30
CA LYS A 631 -4.21 -0.20 37.88
C LYS A 631 -4.06 1.31 37.82
N ASP A 632 -3.39 1.83 36.79
CA ASP A 632 -3.18 3.26 36.59
C ASP A 632 -4.37 3.93 35.87
N GLY A 633 -5.39 3.15 35.46
CA GLY A 633 -6.57 3.65 34.76
C GLY A 633 -6.36 3.80 33.25
N HIS A 634 -5.23 3.31 32.74
CA HIS A 634 -4.87 3.27 31.33
C HIS A 634 -4.39 1.86 30.96
N ILE A 635 -4.36 1.57 29.66
CA ILE A 635 -3.88 0.32 29.10
C ILE A 635 -2.66 0.67 28.24
N ASP A 636 -1.49 0.26 28.70
CA ASP A 636 -0.27 0.40 27.90
C ASP A 636 -0.19 -0.64 26.77
N PHE A 637 0.78 -0.48 25.87
CA PHE A 637 0.92 -1.40 24.74
C PHE A 637 1.17 -2.86 25.18
N ASN A 638 1.88 -3.10 26.28
CA ASN A 638 2.15 -4.44 26.78
C ASN A 638 0.90 -5.06 27.42
N GLU A 639 0.13 -4.28 28.18
CA GLU A 639 -1.15 -4.71 28.76
C GLU A 639 -2.18 -5.04 27.67
N PHE A 640 -2.28 -4.18 26.65
CA PHE A 640 -3.10 -4.42 25.46
C PHE A 640 -2.72 -5.74 24.77
N LEU A 641 -1.43 -6.00 24.65
CA LEU A 641 -0.87 -7.17 23.99
C LEU A 641 -1.12 -8.48 24.77
N GLU A 642 -1.02 -8.44 26.10
CA GLU A 642 -1.37 -9.57 26.96
C GLU A 642 -2.86 -9.93 26.90
N ALA A 643 -3.73 -8.92 26.80
CA ALA A 643 -5.17 -9.12 26.65
C ALA A 643 -5.52 -9.92 25.38
N PHE A 644 -4.95 -9.55 24.23
CA PHE A 644 -5.18 -10.25 22.97
C PHE A 644 -4.67 -11.70 23.00
N HIS A 645 -3.54 -11.96 23.67
CA HIS A 645 -3.03 -13.31 23.84
C HIS A 645 -3.93 -14.17 24.75
N PHE A 646 -4.54 -13.60 25.79
CA PHE A 646 -5.49 -14.32 26.64
C PHE A 646 -6.74 -14.75 25.85
N VAL A 647 -7.31 -13.86 25.03
CA VAL A 647 -8.50 -14.14 24.20
C VAL A 647 -8.22 -15.26 23.20
N HIS A 648 -7.10 -15.21 22.48
CA HIS A 648 -6.73 -16.24 21.49
C HIS A 648 -6.61 -17.64 22.13
N ARG A 649 -6.07 -17.74 23.35
CA ARG A 649 -5.97 -19.01 24.09
C ARG A 649 -7.32 -19.59 24.51
N VAL A 650 -8.29 -18.73 24.78
CA VAL A 650 -9.63 -19.15 25.19
C VAL A 650 -10.42 -19.65 23.99
N GLU A 651 -10.30 -18.99 22.82
CA GLU A 651 -10.93 -19.43 21.57
C GLU A 651 -10.38 -20.77 21.07
N GLU A 652 -9.07 -20.98 21.09
CA GLU A 652 -8.47 -22.26 20.68
C GLU A 652 -8.96 -23.43 21.56
N LYS A 653 -9.12 -23.21 22.87
CA LYS A 653 -9.67 -24.22 23.78
C LYS A 653 -11.17 -24.46 23.64
N ALA A 654 -11.91 -23.51 23.07
CA ALA A 654 -13.33 -23.66 22.80
C ALA A 654 -13.61 -24.38 21.47
N ASN A 655 -12.67 -24.31 20.52
CA ASN A 655 -12.74 -24.94 19.20
C ASN A 655 -11.97 -26.28 19.09
N SER A 656 -11.30 -26.71 20.17
CA SER A 656 -10.69 -28.03 20.35
C SER A 656 -11.62 -28.96 21.12
#